data_AF-A0A1J1IWQ7-F1
#
_entry.id   AF-A0A1J1IWQ7-F1
#
_cell.length_a   1.000
_cell.length_b   1.000
_cell.length_c   1.000
_cell.angle_alpha   90.00
_cell.angle_beta   90.00
_cell.angle_gamma   90.00
#
_symmetry.space_group_name_H-M   'P 1'
#
loop_
_entity.id
_entity.type
_entity.pdbx_description
1 polymer ?
#
loop_
_entity_poly.entity_id
_entity_poly.type
_entity_poly.pdbx_seq_one_letter_code
_entity_poly.pdbx_strand_id
1 'polypeptide(L)'
;MILIKFMVGSFAMYCGVLIYSNAQNIISQALFLGNPSAFNTTRDDCKWKYGNERDICPDPDINVILYTSVNGGKNRGKLWLDVGETDWLRMSAWNGSKENIILVHGYAGGDDLLPMAVARDAYLNHGEYNVFVVDWSPLCQPPCYIAAVHNMKTVAHCVAKSFTFLRNAGLRPDKTTCVGHSLGAHICGLMANHLNFRLERIIALDPARPLIRPGNNNRLDNGDARSVQVIHTNAGYYGEGGRIGHIDFCVNGGRRQPYCSNTTNVNLCSHIWAICYLAQSVFDSSEMIAEPCLRKCPSGVNLVPNTSKPGRIPKSRYGFALNYGIPMGHSTPKSASGSFCFKGSDPPFCPKHANDIGDKRCCLEAPDLKETHVEVVVKVVKREEKSTMSLLVKNKIIFVSLLVIFKFIKEIFTKEFELGPCYLSFLEPCANNSIQFFLYSNDTPLNQPILLDNLSPNLELDYNATIKKNFKMIIHGYGGHLDANGFKQIRNAYLRNPETMVIVVDWSRLARLPCYPSAALNTKQAGECTAQFLLGMEENNEGFKASNVHAIGFSLGAHVASFASNAIEKSLGVKFNRITGLDPALPFFATARQHWKLDSTDGNFVDVIHTNSGVYGKLEACGHIDFFMNNGQFQPACVKAKSMELQAEYENLCSHMMAL
;
A
#
# COMPACT_ATOMS: atom_id res chain seq x y z
N MET A 1 60.58 -0.87 -11.90
CA MET A 1 60.19 -1.37 -13.24
C MET A 1 60.03 -2.90 -13.14
N ILE A 2 59.16 -3.54 -13.93
CA ILE A 2 59.02 -5.01 -14.05
C ILE A 2 58.83 -5.79 -12.73
N LEU A 3 57.66 -5.67 -12.08
CA LEU A 3 57.09 -6.76 -11.24
C LEU A 3 55.60 -6.61 -10.92
N ILE A 4 54.98 -5.46 -11.19
CA ILE A 4 53.52 -5.25 -11.09
C ILE A 4 52.82 -5.77 -12.37
N LYS A 5 53.03 -7.05 -12.71
CA LYS A 5 52.34 -7.72 -13.84
C LYS A 5 52.08 -9.23 -13.64
N PHE A 6 52.37 -9.80 -12.46
CA PHE A 6 52.15 -11.23 -12.18
C PHE A 6 51.17 -11.55 -11.02
N MET A 7 50.60 -10.54 -10.35
CA MET A 7 49.48 -10.72 -9.40
C MET A 7 48.14 -10.22 -9.95
N VAL A 8 47.83 -10.60 -11.19
CA VAL A 8 46.50 -10.40 -11.81
C VAL A 8 45.91 -11.74 -12.31
N GLY A 9 46.68 -12.84 -12.29
CA GLY A 9 46.26 -14.14 -12.84
C GLY A 9 45.60 -15.13 -11.86
N SER A 10 45.91 -15.07 -10.56
CA SER A 10 45.70 -16.22 -9.66
C SER A 10 44.70 -16.02 -8.51
N PHE A 11 43.97 -14.90 -8.47
CA PHE A 11 42.86 -14.70 -7.50
C PHE A 11 41.48 -14.93 -8.12
N ALA A 12 41.40 -15.15 -9.43
CA ALA A 12 40.16 -15.27 -10.19
C ALA A 12 39.50 -16.67 -10.16
N MET A 13 40.14 -17.68 -9.57
CA MET A 13 39.59 -19.06 -9.51
C MET A 13 39.17 -19.55 -8.11
N TYR A 14 39.35 -18.77 -7.05
CA TYR A 14 38.95 -19.17 -5.68
C TYR A 14 37.84 -18.31 -5.03
N CYS A 15 37.30 -17.33 -5.76
CA CYS A 15 36.05 -16.63 -5.39
C CYS A 15 34.84 -17.02 -6.27
N GLY A 16 35.02 -17.85 -7.30
CA GLY A 16 33.96 -18.25 -8.23
C GLY A 16 32.98 -19.31 -7.71
N VAL A 17 33.23 -19.90 -6.53
CA VAL A 17 32.46 -21.05 -5.97
C VAL A 17 31.68 -20.68 -4.71
N LEU A 18 31.78 -19.43 -4.22
CA LEU A 18 31.01 -18.91 -3.07
C LEU A 18 29.97 -17.85 -3.48
N ILE A 19 29.46 -17.94 -4.71
CA ILE A 19 28.32 -17.16 -5.22
C ILE A 19 27.04 -18.03 -5.32
N TYR A 20 27.12 -19.31 -4.90
CA TYR A 20 26.01 -20.27 -4.95
C TYR A 20 25.63 -20.84 -3.57
N SER A 21 25.44 -19.96 -2.58
CA SER A 21 24.70 -20.26 -1.35
C SER A 21 24.01 -19.01 -0.79
N ASN A 22 23.01 -19.21 0.08
CA ASN A 22 22.25 -18.16 0.79
C ASN A 22 21.39 -17.20 -0.06
N ALA A 23 20.69 -17.72 -1.06
CA ALA A 23 19.45 -17.13 -1.57
C ALA A 23 18.23 -17.83 -0.92
N GLN A 24 17.76 -17.35 0.24
CA GLN A 24 16.60 -17.91 0.96
C GLN A 24 15.69 -16.80 1.54
N ASN A 25 14.41 -17.14 1.72
CA ASN A 25 13.28 -16.30 2.17
C ASN A 25 12.67 -15.36 1.10
N ILE A 26 11.93 -15.93 0.14
CA ILE A 26 11.26 -15.21 -0.95
C ILE A 26 9.72 -15.28 -0.85
N ILE A 27 9.17 -14.72 0.24
CA ILE A 27 7.95 -13.89 0.25
C ILE A 27 8.18 -12.71 1.20
N SER A 28 8.96 -12.88 2.27
CA SER A 28 9.39 -11.76 3.12
C SER A 28 10.15 -10.68 2.33
N GLN A 29 10.86 -11.02 1.25
CA GLN A 29 11.42 -10.02 0.32
C GLN A 29 10.36 -9.31 -0.56
N ALA A 30 9.23 -9.95 -0.87
CA ALA A 30 8.10 -9.30 -1.54
C ALA A 30 7.35 -8.29 -0.65
N LEU A 31 7.65 -8.24 0.66
CA LEU A 31 7.22 -7.15 1.54
C LEU A 31 7.93 -5.82 1.20
N PHE A 32 9.01 -5.84 0.42
CA PHE A 32 9.74 -4.65 0.00
C PHE A 32 9.26 -4.08 -1.35
N LEU A 33 7.99 -3.70 -1.40
CA LEU A 33 7.57 -2.47 -2.12
C LEU A 33 8.13 -1.23 -1.38
N GLY A 34 9.44 -1.23 -1.12
CA GLY A 34 10.15 -0.38 -0.18
C GLY A 34 11.64 -0.21 -0.51
N ASN A 35 12.11 -0.78 -1.62
CA ASN A 35 13.31 -0.30 -2.31
C ASN A 35 12.89 0.27 -3.67
N PRO A 36 12.55 1.57 -3.77
CA PRO A 36 12.20 2.17 -5.06
C PRO A 36 13.35 2.11 -6.07
N SER A 37 14.60 1.98 -5.62
CA SER A 37 15.79 1.78 -6.46
C SER A 37 15.90 0.38 -7.08
N ALA A 38 14.93 -0.52 -6.84
CA ALA A 38 14.89 -1.86 -7.45
C ALA A 38 14.19 -1.89 -8.81
N PHE A 39 13.43 -0.86 -9.16
CA PHE A 39 12.74 -0.73 -10.46
C PHE A 39 13.27 0.48 -11.19
N ASN A 40 13.78 0.30 -12.41
CA ASN A 40 14.37 1.35 -13.23
C ASN A 40 13.30 2.13 -14.03
N THR A 41 12.14 2.34 -13.41
CA THR A 41 10.89 2.81 -14.04
C THR A 41 10.37 4.03 -13.27
N THR A 42 10.20 5.16 -13.94
CA THR A 42 9.70 6.41 -13.37
C THR A 42 8.18 6.57 -13.55
N ARG A 43 7.61 7.74 -13.21
CA ARG A 43 6.21 8.08 -13.54
C ARG A 43 6.01 8.30 -15.05
N ASP A 44 7.06 8.69 -15.77
CA ASP A 44 6.97 9.07 -17.19
C ASP A 44 7.09 7.84 -18.10
N ASP A 45 7.70 6.75 -17.61
CA ASP A 45 7.75 5.43 -18.25
C ASP A 45 6.43 4.65 -18.16
N CYS A 46 5.43 5.19 -17.46
CA CYS A 46 4.15 4.52 -17.26
C CYS A 46 3.35 4.41 -18.56
N LYS A 47 3.20 3.18 -19.07
CA LYS A 47 2.39 2.88 -20.26
C LYS A 47 0.89 3.11 -19.99
N TRP A 48 0.24 3.86 -20.89
CA TRP A 48 -1.21 4.04 -20.91
C TRP A 48 -1.79 3.46 -22.21
N LYS A 49 -2.87 2.69 -22.09
CA LYS A 49 -3.71 2.22 -23.20
C LYS A 49 -4.99 3.06 -23.27
N TYR A 50 -5.68 3.06 -24.42
CA TYR A 50 -6.88 3.91 -24.62
C TYR A 50 -8.08 3.47 -23.76
N GLY A 51 -8.09 2.25 -23.24
CA GLY A 51 -9.13 1.74 -22.34
C GLY A 51 -10.49 1.56 -23.04
N ASN A 52 -10.48 1.26 -24.34
CA ASN A 52 -11.67 1.06 -25.17
C ASN A 52 -11.32 0.30 -26.47
N GLU A 53 -12.31 0.03 -27.32
CA GLU A 53 -12.20 -0.80 -28.54
C GLU A 53 -11.23 -0.25 -29.63
N ARG A 54 -10.58 0.90 -29.41
CA ARG A 54 -9.45 1.39 -30.22
C ARG A 54 -8.13 0.68 -29.90
N ASP A 55 -8.01 0.04 -28.75
CA ASP A 55 -6.84 -0.78 -28.42
C ASP A 55 -6.85 -2.06 -29.28
N ILE A 56 -5.78 -2.28 -30.04
CA ILE A 56 -5.67 -3.42 -30.96
C ILE A 56 -5.21 -4.66 -30.18
N CYS A 57 -5.92 -5.77 -30.38
CA CYS A 57 -5.59 -7.07 -29.80
C CYS A 57 -5.20 -8.08 -30.90
N PRO A 58 -4.18 -8.93 -30.70
CA PRO A 58 -3.34 -9.06 -29.49
C PRO A 58 -2.46 -7.82 -29.28
N ASP A 59 -2.29 -7.43 -28.01
CA ASP A 59 -1.47 -6.30 -27.59
C ASP A 59 -0.10 -6.84 -27.13
N PRO A 60 1.04 -6.28 -27.58
CA PRO A 60 2.37 -6.81 -27.28
C PRO A 60 2.74 -6.75 -25.78
N ASP A 61 2.03 -5.95 -24.97
CA ASP A 61 2.21 -5.87 -23.52
C ASP A 61 1.30 -6.82 -22.72
N ILE A 62 0.45 -7.61 -23.39
CA ILE A 62 -0.57 -8.47 -22.77
C ILE A 62 -0.45 -9.89 -23.32
N ASN A 63 0.13 -10.79 -22.53
CA ASN A 63 0.48 -12.13 -22.95
C ASN A 63 -0.37 -13.18 -22.22
N VAL A 64 -0.74 -14.26 -22.93
CA VAL A 64 -1.36 -15.45 -22.36
C VAL A 64 -0.41 -16.62 -22.54
N ILE A 65 -0.03 -17.27 -21.43
CA ILE A 65 1.04 -18.27 -21.38
C ILE A 65 0.48 -19.57 -20.83
N LEU A 66 0.48 -20.65 -21.62
CA LEU A 66 0.24 -21.99 -21.09
C LEU A 66 1.53 -22.50 -20.43
N TYR A 67 1.45 -22.80 -19.14
CA TYR A 67 2.53 -23.44 -18.40
C TYR A 67 2.37 -24.96 -18.39
N THR A 68 3.50 -25.67 -18.43
CA THR A 68 3.56 -27.13 -18.39
C THR A 68 4.50 -27.62 -17.28
N SER A 69 4.16 -28.75 -16.65
CA SER A 69 5.06 -29.46 -15.74
C SER A 69 5.98 -30.37 -16.55
N VAL A 70 7.29 -30.13 -16.49
CA VAL A 70 8.31 -30.89 -17.22
C VAL A 70 9.16 -31.68 -16.21
N ASN A 71 9.37 -32.96 -16.48
CA ASN A 71 10.15 -33.88 -15.64
C ASN A 71 9.69 -33.92 -14.17
N GLY A 72 8.38 -34.09 -13.94
CA GLY A 72 7.81 -34.29 -12.60
C GLY A 72 7.91 -33.06 -11.71
N GLY A 73 7.47 -31.90 -12.20
CA GLY A 73 7.41 -30.64 -11.43
C GLY A 73 8.74 -29.89 -11.25
N LYS A 74 9.88 -30.49 -11.64
CA LYS A 74 11.21 -29.89 -11.43
C LYS A 74 11.53 -28.76 -12.42
N ASN A 75 11.13 -28.90 -13.68
CA ASN A 75 11.25 -27.85 -14.70
C ASN A 75 9.86 -27.45 -15.21
N ARG A 76 9.74 -26.26 -15.81
CA ARG A 76 8.48 -25.72 -16.32
C ARG A 76 8.65 -25.22 -17.74
N GLY A 77 7.78 -25.67 -18.64
CA GLY A 77 7.68 -25.11 -19.97
C GLY A 77 6.73 -23.90 -19.96
N LYS A 78 7.06 -22.89 -20.76
CA LYS A 78 6.15 -21.80 -21.13
C LYS A 78 5.85 -21.91 -22.61
N LEU A 79 4.57 -21.86 -22.99
CA LEU A 79 4.13 -21.73 -24.39
C LEU A 79 3.24 -20.49 -24.50
N TRP A 80 3.74 -19.49 -25.22
CA TRP A 80 3.02 -18.25 -25.48
C TRP A 80 1.89 -18.51 -26.48
N LEU A 81 0.71 -17.94 -26.24
CA LEU A 81 -0.44 -18.06 -27.13
C LEU A 81 -0.19 -17.31 -28.43
N ASP A 82 -0.15 -18.05 -29.53
CA ASP A 82 -0.22 -17.47 -30.87
C ASP A 82 -1.66 -17.56 -31.37
N VAL A 83 -2.27 -16.39 -31.61
CA VAL A 83 -3.65 -16.28 -32.11
C VAL A 83 -3.75 -16.34 -33.64
N GLY A 84 -2.61 -16.43 -34.34
CA GLY A 84 -2.55 -16.75 -35.77
C GLY A 84 -2.63 -18.25 -36.06
N GLU A 85 -2.20 -19.10 -35.12
CA GLU A 85 -2.16 -20.56 -35.30
C GLU A 85 -3.51 -21.21 -34.96
N THR A 86 -4.37 -21.39 -35.98
CA THR A 86 -5.79 -21.74 -35.79
C THR A 86 -6.06 -23.03 -34.99
N ASP A 87 -5.13 -23.98 -34.93
CA ASP A 87 -5.28 -25.24 -34.17
C ASP A 87 -4.31 -25.32 -32.95
N TRP A 88 -3.83 -24.16 -32.47
CA TRP A 88 -2.81 -24.02 -31.41
C TRP A 88 -3.04 -24.90 -30.19
N LEU A 89 -4.31 -25.09 -29.75
CA LEU A 89 -4.62 -25.96 -28.61
C LEU A 89 -4.19 -27.43 -28.83
N ARG A 90 -4.32 -27.96 -30.05
CA ARG A 90 -3.89 -29.34 -30.39
C ARG A 90 -2.38 -29.46 -30.59
N MET A 91 -1.72 -28.37 -31.01
CA MET A 91 -0.27 -28.30 -31.17
C MET A 91 0.46 -28.02 -29.84
N SER A 92 -0.25 -27.44 -28.87
CA SER A 92 0.21 -27.23 -27.50
C SER A 92 0.16 -28.49 -26.64
N ALA A 93 0.71 -28.41 -25.42
CA ALA A 93 0.59 -29.46 -24.41
C ALA A 93 -0.74 -29.43 -23.61
N TRP A 94 -1.76 -28.70 -24.09
CA TRP A 94 -3.08 -28.63 -23.47
C TRP A 94 -3.81 -29.98 -23.55
N ASN A 95 -4.59 -30.31 -22.50
CA ASN A 95 -5.36 -31.54 -22.45
C ASN A 95 -6.83 -31.24 -22.14
N GLY A 96 -7.73 -31.45 -23.11
CA GLY A 96 -9.17 -31.20 -22.97
C GLY A 96 -9.92 -32.05 -21.94
N SER A 97 -9.27 -33.06 -21.35
CA SER A 97 -9.82 -33.80 -20.20
C SER A 97 -9.71 -33.01 -18.90
N LYS A 98 -8.68 -32.17 -18.75
CA LYS A 98 -8.38 -31.38 -17.55
C LYS A 98 -9.28 -30.15 -17.40
N GLU A 99 -9.37 -29.57 -16.20
CA GLU A 99 -9.92 -28.22 -16.03
C GLU A 99 -8.87 -27.16 -16.43
N ASN A 100 -9.34 -25.97 -16.80
CA ASN A 100 -8.53 -24.84 -17.25
C ASN A 100 -8.53 -23.76 -16.18
N ILE A 101 -7.36 -23.41 -15.67
CA ILE A 101 -7.18 -22.32 -14.71
C ILE A 101 -6.52 -21.15 -15.44
N ILE A 102 -7.13 -19.97 -15.33
CA ILE A 102 -6.59 -18.71 -15.86
C ILE A 102 -6.13 -17.90 -14.65
N LEU A 103 -4.82 -17.65 -14.51
CA LEU A 103 -4.24 -16.88 -13.41
C LEU A 103 -3.94 -15.46 -13.88
N VAL A 104 -4.55 -14.45 -13.24
CA VAL A 104 -4.36 -13.04 -13.56
C VAL A 104 -3.76 -12.31 -12.36
N HIS A 105 -2.53 -11.82 -12.52
CA HIS A 105 -1.81 -11.14 -11.44
C HIS A 105 -2.32 -9.71 -11.18
N GLY A 106 -1.96 -9.19 -10.00
CA GLY A 106 -2.22 -7.81 -9.61
C GLY A 106 -1.16 -6.80 -10.10
N TYR A 107 -1.25 -5.59 -9.56
CA TYR A 107 -0.21 -4.57 -9.67
C TYR A 107 1.15 -5.10 -9.18
N ALA A 108 2.24 -4.69 -9.84
CA ALA A 108 3.61 -5.15 -9.62
C ALA A 108 3.82 -6.68 -9.76
N GLY A 109 2.85 -7.42 -10.33
CA GLY A 109 2.98 -8.83 -10.68
C GLY A 109 3.59 -9.06 -12.07
N GLY A 110 3.69 -10.34 -12.44
CA GLY A 110 4.22 -10.90 -13.68
C GLY A 110 4.14 -12.44 -13.63
N ASP A 111 4.55 -13.15 -14.69
CA ASP A 111 4.29 -14.59 -14.84
C ASP A 111 5.01 -15.52 -13.84
N ASP A 112 6.30 -15.30 -13.61
CA ASP A 112 7.16 -15.96 -12.62
C ASP A 112 7.27 -15.16 -11.31
N LEU A 113 6.68 -13.96 -11.26
CA LEU A 113 6.73 -13.11 -10.08
C LEU A 113 5.75 -13.58 -8.98
N LEU A 114 6.09 -13.18 -7.76
CA LEU A 114 5.27 -13.43 -6.59
C LEU A 114 4.23 -12.33 -6.39
N PRO A 115 3.07 -12.66 -5.80
CA PRO A 115 2.68 -13.97 -5.28
C PRO A 115 2.24 -15.04 -6.31
N MET A 116 1.87 -14.67 -7.55
CA MET A 116 1.07 -15.57 -8.41
C MET A 116 1.78 -16.86 -8.86
N ALA A 117 3.11 -16.86 -8.92
CA ALA A 117 3.89 -18.08 -9.13
C ALA A 117 3.56 -19.21 -8.13
N VAL A 118 3.11 -18.92 -6.90
CA VAL A 118 2.71 -19.97 -5.93
C VAL A 118 1.47 -20.73 -6.40
N ALA A 119 0.36 -20.04 -6.69
CA ALA A 119 -0.88 -20.73 -7.10
C ALA A 119 -0.70 -21.46 -8.43
N ARG A 120 0.06 -20.86 -9.36
CA ARG A 120 0.47 -21.53 -10.60
C ARG A 120 1.18 -22.85 -10.31
N ASP A 121 2.18 -22.83 -9.45
CA ASP A 121 2.99 -24.01 -9.13
C ASP A 121 2.18 -25.05 -8.35
N ALA A 122 1.23 -24.64 -7.49
CA ALA A 122 0.28 -25.54 -6.84
C ALA A 122 -0.62 -26.28 -7.85
N TYR A 123 -1.27 -25.58 -8.79
CA TYR A 123 -2.09 -26.20 -9.84
C TYR A 123 -1.27 -27.10 -10.78
N LEU A 124 -0.04 -26.71 -11.13
CA LEU A 124 0.87 -27.54 -11.93
C LEU A 124 1.32 -28.81 -11.20
N ASN A 125 1.56 -28.72 -9.88
CA ASN A 125 2.00 -29.86 -9.06
C ASN A 125 0.86 -30.84 -8.76
N HIS A 126 -0.39 -30.38 -8.63
CA HIS A 126 -1.56 -31.25 -8.59
C HIS A 126 -1.81 -31.98 -9.93
N GLY A 127 -1.37 -31.40 -11.04
CA GLY A 127 -1.28 -32.07 -12.34
C GLY A 127 -2.60 -32.25 -13.11
N GLU A 128 -3.77 -32.09 -12.48
CA GLU A 128 -5.08 -32.26 -13.13
C GLU A 128 -5.59 -31.03 -13.91
N TYR A 129 -4.78 -29.97 -13.96
CA TYR A 129 -5.15 -28.67 -14.53
C TYR A 129 -4.28 -28.29 -15.74
N ASN A 130 -4.89 -27.62 -16.72
CA ASN A 130 -4.17 -26.79 -17.68
C ASN A 130 -4.04 -25.38 -17.09
N VAL A 131 -2.83 -24.85 -16.96
CA VAL A 131 -2.59 -23.58 -16.26
C VAL A 131 -2.17 -22.50 -17.24
N PHE A 132 -3.08 -21.58 -17.53
CA PHE A 132 -2.83 -20.37 -18.29
C PHE A 132 -2.49 -19.23 -17.33
N VAL A 133 -1.44 -18.45 -17.60
CA VAL A 133 -1.09 -17.24 -16.87
C VAL A 133 -1.27 -16.05 -17.82
N VAL A 134 -1.90 -14.99 -17.33
CA VAL A 134 -2.01 -13.69 -18.02
C VAL A 134 -0.92 -12.79 -17.46
N ASP A 135 0.10 -12.51 -18.27
CA ASP A 135 1.12 -11.51 -17.96
C ASP A 135 0.75 -10.17 -18.62
N TRP A 136 0.56 -9.16 -17.79
CA TRP A 136 0.35 -7.77 -18.18
C TRP A 136 1.32 -6.83 -17.43
N SER A 137 2.44 -7.38 -16.97
CA SER A 137 3.44 -6.69 -16.15
C SER A 137 3.96 -5.37 -16.74
N PRO A 138 4.14 -5.16 -18.08
CA PRO A 138 4.55 -3.86 -18.63
C PRO A 138 3.51 -2.75 -18.42
N LEU A 139 2.26 -3.12 -18.14
CA LEU A 139 1.14 -2.19 -17.94
C LEU A 139 0.81 -1.94 -16.46
N CYS A 140 1.52 -2.60 -15.53
CA CYS A 140 1.27 -2.50 -14.09
C CYS A 140 2.52 -2.45 -13.21
N GLN A 141 3.68 -2.01 -13.75
CA GLN A 141 4.91 -1.85 -12.96
C GLN A 141 4.77 -0.76 -11.88
N PRO A 142 5.54 -0.82 -10.78
CA PRO A 142 5.79 0.34 -9.93
C PRO A 142 6.47 1.46 -10.73
N PRO A 143 6.14 2.76 -10.51
CA PRO A 143 5.14 3.32 -9.59
C PRO A 143 3.72 3.50 -10.20
N CYS A 144 3.45 2.87 -11.34
CA CYS A 144 2.37 3.19 -12.27
C CYS A 144 0.95 2.73 -11.87
N TYR A 145 0.57 2.81 -10.58
CA TYR A 145 -0.71 2.26 -10.10
C TYR A 145 -1.95 2.85 -10.80
N ILE A 146 -1.95 4.15 -11.09
CA ILE A 146 -3.07 4.81 -11.77
C ILE A 146 -3.21 4.31 -13.21
N ALA A 147 -2.08 4.12 -13.90
CA ALA A 147 -2.05 3.53 -15.24
C ALA A 147 -2.52 2.07 -15.20
N ALA A 148 -2.06 1.27 -14.23
CA ALA A 148 -2.51 -0.11 -14.03
C ALA A 148 -4.03 -0.22 -13.89
N VAL A 149 -4.64 0.66 -13.08
CA VAL A 149 -6.10 0.77 -12.91
C VAL A 149 -6.81 1.15 -14.21
N HIS A 150 -6.24 2.05 -15.01
CA HIS A 150 -6.81 2.42 -16.32
C HIS A 150 -6.73 1.28 -17.34
N ASN A 151 -5.54 0.67 -17.44
CA ASN A 151 -5.18 -0.37 -18.41
C ASN A 151 -5.99 -1.66 -18.21
N MET A 152 -6.57 -1.92 -17.03
CA MET A 152 -7.40 -3.11 -16.76
C MET A 152 -8.48 -3.37 -17.83
N LYS A 153 -9.07 -2.32 -18.41
CA LYS A 153 -10.06 -2.45 -19.49
C LYS A 153 -9.46 -3.06 -20.75
N THR A 154 -8.30 -2.55 -21.18
CA THR A 154 -7.58 -3.05 -22.36
C THR A 154 -7.09 -4.48 -22.14
N VAL A 155 -6.57 -4.77 -20.94
CA VAL A 155 -6.19 -6.14 -20.56
C VAL A 155 -7.42 -7.05 -20.64
N ALA A 156 -8.53 -6.69 -19.99
CA ALA A 156 -9.77 -7.46 -20.05
C ALA A 156 -10.28 -7.67 -21.48
N HIS A 157 -10.18 -6.66 -22.36
CA HIS A 157 -10.58 -6.76 -23.77
C HIS A 157 -9.69 -7.74 -24.54
N CYS A 158 -8.36 -7.57 -24.52
CA CYS A 158 -7.47 -8.46 -25.27
C CYS A 158 -7.44 -9.88 -24.71
N VAL A 159 -7.52 -10.04 -23.39
CA VAL A 159 -7.62 -11.36 -22.74
C VAL A 159 -8.95 -12.04 -23.10
N ALA A 160 -10.07 -11.30 -23.21
CA ALA A 160 -11.32 -11.84 -23.73
C ALA A 160 -11.23 -12.28 -25.20
N LYS A 161 -10.52 -11.54 -26.06
CA LYS A 161 -10.25 -11.95 -27.45
C LYS A 161 -9.47 -13.26 -27.48
N SER A 162 -8.39 -13.37 -26.69
CA SER A 162 -7.59 -14.59 -26.54
C SER A 162 -8.40 -15.79 -26.05
N PHE A 163 -9.28 -15.63 -25.06
CA PHE A 163 -10.14 -16.73 -24.61
C PHE A 163 -11.31 -17.04 -25.55
N THR A 164 -11.75 -16.08 -26.38
CA THR A 164 -12.69 -16.34 -27.48
C THR A 164 -12.02 -17.17 -28.59
N PHE A 165 -10.76 -16.87 -28.93
CA PHE A 165 -9.95 -17.68 -29.83
C PHE A 165 -9.75 -19.10 -29.28
N LEU A 166 -9.30 -19.25 -28.03
CA LEU A 166 -9.13 -20.55 -27.39
C LEU A 166 -10.43 -21.35 -27.32
N ARG A 167 -11.58 -20.70 -27.04
CA ARG A 167 -12.90 -21.35 -27.10
C ARG A 167 -13.17 -21.94 -28.48
N ASN A 168 -12.91 -21.18 -29.54
CA ASN A 168 -13.14 -21.63 -30.92
C ASN A 168 -12.22 -22.80 -31.30
N ALA A 169 -10.98 -22.83 -30.78
CA ALA A 169 -10.05 -23.95 -30.93
C ALA A 169 -10.39 -25.18 -30.03
N GLY A 170 -11.43 -25.10 -29.19
CA GLY A 170 -11.95 -26.23 -28.41
C GLY A 170 -11.86 -26.12 -26.88
N LEU A 171 -11.35 -25.02 -26.31
CA LEU A 171 -11.36 -24.81 -24.86
C LEU A 171 -12.80 -24.70 -24.34
N ARG A 172 -13.14 -25.50 -23.33
CA ARG A 172 -14.48 -25.61 -22.74
C ARG A 172 -14.71 -24.57 -21.63
N PRO A 173 -15.62 -23.58 -21.80
CA PRO A 173 -15.86 -22.57 -20.77
C PRO A 173 -16.44 -23.14 -19.46
N ASP A 174 -17.20 -24.24 -19.55
CA ASP A 174 -17.78 -24.95 -18.40
C ASP A 174 -16.74 -25.69 -17.53
N LYS A 175 -15.53 -25.89 -18.08
CA LYS A 175 -14.33 -26.38 -17.40
C LYS A 175 -13.28 -25.26 -17.21
N THR A 176 -13.68 -23.99 -17.11
CA THR A 176 -12.74 -22.86 -17.04
C THR A 176 -12.99 -21.97 -15.83
N THR A 177 -11.95 -21.79 -15.01
CA THR A 177 -11.95 -20.93 -13.82
C THR A 177 -10.98 -19.77 -14.00
N CYS A 178 -11.47 -18.53 -13.88
CA CYS A 178 -10.61 -17.35 -13.79
C CYS A 178 -10.24 -17.07 -12.33
N VAL A 179 -8.96 -17.03 -12.03
CA VAL A 179 -8.37 -16.76 -10.72
C VAL A 179 -7.63 -15.44 -10.81
N GLY A 180 -8.13 -14.40 -10.15
CA GLY A 180 -7.54 -13.07 -10.22
C GLY A 180 -7.16 -12.55 -8.84
N HIS A 181 -5.98 -11.94 -8.70
CA HIS A 181 -5.53 -11.30 -7.46
C HIS A 181 -5.45 -9.79 -7.60
N SER A 182 -5.88 -9.05 -6.56
CA SER A 182 -5.79 -7.60 -6.52
C SER A 182 -6.49 -6.95 -7.74
N LEU A 183 -5.79 -6.22 -8.61
CA LEU A 183 -6.35 -5.71 -9.89
C LEU A 183 -6.76 -6.84 -10.86
N GLY A 184 -6.04 -7.97 -10.87
CA GLY A 184 -6.36 -9.14 -11.68
C GLY A 184 -7.71 -9.76 -11.38
N ALA A 185 -8.23 -9.60 -10.15
CA ALA A 185 -9.59 -10.00 -9.79
C ALA A 185 -10.65 -9.22 -10.57
N HIS A 186 -10.41 -7.93 -10.82
CA HIS A 186 -11.30 -7.10 -11.62
C HIS A 186 -11.12 -7.35 -13.11
N ILE A 187 -9.92 -7.70 -13.58
CA ILE A 187 -9.69 -8.13 -14.97
C ILE A 187 -10.46 -9.43 -15.28
N CYS A 188 -10.49 -10.41 -14.36
CA CYS A 188 -11.33 -11.61 -14.50
C CYS A 188 -12.83 -11.28 -14.64
N GLY A 189 -13.34 -10.29 -13.92
CA GLY A 189 -14.73 -9.83 -14.03
C GLY A 189 -14.96 -9.07 -15.34
N LEU A 190 -14.17 -8.03 -15.60
CA LEU A 190 -14.27 -7.17 -16.78
C LEU A 190 -14.18 -7.92 -18.10
N MET A 191 -13.43 -9.02 -18.14
CA MET A 191 -13.35 -9.93 -19.29
C MET A 191 -14.73 -10.42 -19.72
N ALA A 192 -15.66 -10.67 -18.80
CA ALA A 192 -17.02 -11.14 -19.10
C ALA A 192 -17.81 -10.17 -19.98
N ASN A 193 -17.57 -8.86 -19.89
CA ASN A 193 -18.21 -7.84 -20.75
C ASN A 193 -17.79 -7.93 -22.23
N HIS A 194 -16.74 -8.70 -22.55
CA HIS A 194 -16.19 -8.86 -23.90
C HIS A 194 -16.24 -10.30 -24.42
N LEU A 195 -16.74 -11.26 -23.63
CA LEU A 195 -16.88 -12.67 -24.02
C LEU A 195 -18.27 -12.96 -24.59
N ASN A 196 -18.33 -13.70 -25.71
CA ASN A 196 -19.59 -14.23 -26.26
C ASN A 196 -20.06 -15.52 -25.55
N PHE A 197 -19.72 -15.66 -24.26
CA PHE A 197 -20.13 -16.71 -23.33
C PHE A 197 -19.93 -16.26 -21.88
N ARG A 198 -20.75 -16.76 -20.96
CA ARG A 198 -20.55 -16.53 -19.52
C ARG A 198 -19.50 -17.49 -18.97
N LEU A 199 -18.58 -16.98 -18.15
CA LEU A 199 -17.60 -17.79 -17.43
C LEU A 199 -18.27 -18.73 -16.42
N GLU A 200 -17.69 -19.90 -16.18
CA GLU A 200 -18.20 -20.85 -15.18
C GLU A 200 -17.89 -20.38 -13.76
N ARG A 201 -16.63 -20.08 -13.46
CA ARG A 201 -16.16 -19.75 -12.11
C ARG A 201 -15.16 -18.59 -12.15
N ILE A 202 -15.36 -17.58 -11.29
CA ILE A 202 -14.33 -16.62 -10.90
C ILE A 202 -13.97 -16.86 -9.42
N ILE A 203 -12.67 -16.95 -9.11
CA ILE A 203 -12.13 -16.91 -7.75
C ILE A 203 -11.29 -15.64 -7.60
N ALA A 204 -11.75 -14.73 -6.76
CA ALA A 204 -11.25 -13.38 -6.62
C ALA A 204 -10.48 -13.23 -5.29
N LEU A 205 -9.17 -13.03 -5.39
CA LEU A 205 -8.24 -13.04 -4.25
C LEU A 205 -7.93 -11.60 -3.83
N ASP A 206 -8.48 -11.21 -2.68
CA ASP A 206 -8.44 -9.87 -2.07
C ASP A 206 -8.53 -8.71 -3.10
N PRO A 207 -9.67 -8.57 -3.81
CA PRO A 207 -9.77 -7.71 -4.99
C PRO A 207 -9.49 -6.23 -4.69
N ALA A 208 -8.76 -5.55 -5.57
CA ALA A 208 -8.20 -4.23 -5.25
C ALA A 208 -9.27 -3.15 -5.01
N ARG A 209 -9.15 -2.43 -3.89
CA ARG A 209 -9.99 -1.27 -3.54
C ARG A 209 -9.50 0.08 -4.11
N PRO A 210 -8.20 0.44 -4.05
CA PRO A 210 -7.78 1.80 -4.38
C PRO A 210 -8.13 2.19 -5.83
N LEU A 211 -8.73 3.37 -6.00
CA LEU A 211 -9.28 3.90 -7.25
C LEU A 211 -10.43 3.10 -7.91
N ILE A 212 -10.81 1.91 -7.39
CA ILE A 212 -11.90 1.08 -7.93
C ILE A 212 -13.24 1.45 -7.29
N ARG A 213 -14.01 2.31 -7.98
CA ARG A 213 -15.32 2.80 -7.49
C ARG A 213 -16.38 1.67 -7.46
N PRO A 214 -17.14 1.50 -6.36
CA PRO A 214 -18.37 0.70 -6.36
C PRO A 214 -19.41 1.26 -7.34
N GLY A 215 -20.21 0.39 -7.96
CA GLY A 215 -21.32 0.80 -8.84
C GLY A 215 -20.91 1.33 -10.22
N ASN A 216 -19.70 1.01 -10.69
CA ASN A 216 -19.18 1.37 -12.00
C ASN A 216 -18.74 0.09 -12.74
N ASN A 217 -18.91 0.03 -14.07
CA ASN A 217 -18.62 -1.14 -14.92
C ASN A 217 -17.10 -1.44 -15.08
N ASN A 218 -16.26 -1.01 -14.13
CA ASN A 218 -14.80 -1.13 -14.12
C ASN A 218 -14.32 -2.03 -12.94
N ARG A 219 -15.17 -2.96 -12.48
CA ARG A 219 -15.04 -3.70 -11.20
C ARG A 219 -15.73 -5.06 -11.32
N LEU A 220 -15.20 -6.07 -10.63
CA LEU A 220 -15.83 -7.39 -10.48
C LEU A 220 -17.16 -7.29 -9.70
N ASP A 221 -18.20 -7.95 -10.21
CA ASP A 221 -19.41 -8.28 -9.44
C ASP A 221 -19.88 -9.74 -9.66
N ASN A 222 -21.07 -10.09 -9.17
CA ASN A 222 -21.56 -11.48 -9.21
C ASN A 222 -22.23 -11.86 -10.55
N GLY A 223 -22.49 -10.92 -11.46
CA GLY A 223 -22.95 -11.19 -12.81
C GLY A 223 -21.90 -11.87 -13.69
N ASP A 224 -20.62 -11.51 -13.52
CA ASP A 224 -19.52 -11.82 -14.44
C ASP A 224 -19.31 -13.33 -14.73
N ALA A 225 -19.63 -14.20 -13.78
CA ALA A 225 -19.59 -15.66 -13.96
C ALA A 225 -20.79 -16.35 -13.32
N ARG A 226 -21.01 -17.64 -13.64
CA ARG A 226 -22.05 -18.47 -13.02
C ARG A 226 -21.81 -18.66 -11.51
N SER A 227 -20.55 -18.83 -11.11
CA SER A 227 -20.09 -18.78 -9.72
C SER A 227 -19.04 -17.68 -9.57
N VAL A 228 -19.20 -16.80 -8.58
CA VAL A 228 -18.22 -15.77 -8.23
C VAL A 228 -17.92 -15.87 -6.75
N GLN A 229 -16.67 -16.17 -6.43
CA GLN A 229 -16.16 -16.38 -5.09
C GLN A 229 -15.14 -15.29 -4.76
N VAL A 230 -15.21 -14.73 -3.56
CA VAL A 230 -14.22 -13.75 -3.08
C VAL A 230 -13.55 -14.26 -1.81
N ILE A 231 -12.23 -14.17 -1.73
CA ILE A 231 -11.44 -14.45 -0.53
C ILE A 231 -10.85 -13.13 -0.05
N HIS A 232 -11.39 -12.61 1.06
CA HIS A 232 -10.97 -11.35 1.68
C HIS A 232 -9.92 -11.60 2.75
N THR A 233 -8.78 -10.92 2.64
CA THR A 233 -7.67 -11.01 3.61
C THR A 233 -7.14 -9.64 4.07
N ASN A 234 -7.30 -8.58 3.27
CA ASN A 234 -7.01 -7.18 3.63
C ASN A 234 -8.15 -6.20 3.23
N ALA A 235 -9.39 -6.68 3.34
CA ALA A 235 -10.61 -5.93 3.07
C ALA A 235 -10.68 -4.58 3.79
N GLY A 236 -11.03 -3.54 3.05
CA GLY A 236 -11.09 -2.15 3.50
C GLY A 236 -9.77 -1.38 3.37
N TYR A 237 -8.63 -2.05 3.15
CA TYR A 237 -7.33 -1.42 2.91
C TYR A 237 -6.92 -1.59 1.44
N TYR A 238 -6.05 -2.55 1.11
CA TYR A 238 -5.75 -2.90 -0.28
C TYR A 238 -6.91 -3.70 -0.91
N GLY A 239 -7.55 -4.58 -0.14
CA GLY A 239 -8.71 -5.36 -0.55
C GLY A 239 -10.04 -4.61 -0.44
N GLU A 240 -11.02 -4.99 -1.25
CA GLU A 240 -12.39 -4.48 -1.24
C GLU A 240 -13.11 -4.78 0.08
N GLY A 241 -13.90 -3.82 0.57
CA GLY A 241 -14.60 -3.90 1.87
C GLY A 241 -16.06 -4.39 1.81
N GLY A 242 -16.69 -4.34 0.63
CA GLY A 242 -18.04 -4.85 0.38
C GLY A 242 -18.05 -6.28 -0.14
N ARG A 243 -19.22 -6.94 -0.03
CA ARG A 243 -19.48 -8.19 -0.76
C ARG A 243 -19.55 -7.90 -2.25
N ILE A 244 -18.88 -8.70 -3.06
CA ILE A 244 -18.99 -8.67 -4.53
C ILE A 244 -19.19 -10.05 -5.17
N GLY A 245 -19.08 -11.14 -4.39
CA GLY A 245 -19.33 -12.48 -4.88
C GLY A 245 -20.79 -12.95 -4.76
N HIS A 246 -21.06 -14.11 -5.37
CA HIS A 246 -22.13 -14.99 -4.89
C HIS A 246 -21.81 -15.44 -3.45
N ILE A 247 -20.56 -15.82 -3.20
CA ILE A 247 -20.01 -16.18 -1.90
C ILE A 247 -18.76 -15.34 -1.58
N ASP A 248 -18.67 -14.85 -0.34
CA ASP A 248 -17.53 -14.08 0.15
C ASP A 248 -16.98 -14.74 1.44
N PHE A 249 -15.68 -15.01 1.48
CA PHE A 249 -14.97 -15.60 2.60
C PHE A 249 -14.13 -14.52 3.33
N CYS A 250 -14.36 -14.33 4.62
CA CYS A 250 -13.67 -13.35 5.46
C CYS A 250 -12.60 -14.04 6.32
N VAL A 251 -11.36 -14.10 5.84
CA VAL A 251 -10.28 -14.86 6.48
C VAL A 251 -9.70 -14.09 7.68
N ASN A 252 -9.76 -14.67 8.87
CA ASN A 252 -9.36 -14.03 10.13
C ASN A 252 -10.03 -12.65 10.35
N GLY A 253 -11.32 -12.56 10.03
CA GLY A 253 -12.08 -11.30 10.03
C GLY A 253 -11.89 -10.45 8.76
N GLY A 254 -11.15 -10.96 7.78
CA GLY A 254 -10.99 -10.42 6.43
C GLY A 254 -10.06 -9.22 6.29
N ARG A 255 -9.49 -8.69 7.39
CA ARG A 255 -8.77 -7.39 7.41
C ARG A 255 -7.26 -7.47 7.57
N ARG A 256 -6.77 -8.34 8.45
CA ARG A 256 -5.34 -8.53 8.74
C ARG A 256 -5.11 -9.96 9.17
N GLN A 257 -4.09 -10.61 8.62
CA GLN A 257 -3.78 -11.99 8.97
C GLN A 257 -2.88 -12.05 10.21
N PRO A 258 -3.10 -12.97 11.18
CA PRO A 258 -2.43 -12.91 12.48
C PRO A 258 -0.90 -12.92 12.39
N TYR A 259 -0.37 -13.80 11.54
CA TYR A 259 1.06 -13.97 11.25
C TYR A 259 1.69 -12.78 10.51
N CYS A 260 0.90 -11.85 9.93
CA CYS A 260 1.43 -10.62 9.34
C CYS A 260 1.77 -9.53 10.36
N SER A 261 1.38 -9.68 11.63
CA SER A 261 1.47 -8.65 12.69
C SER A 261 2.86 -8.02 12.85
N ASN A 262 3.94 -8.81 12.75
CA ASN A 262 5.31 -8.35 12.93
C ASN A 262 5.98 -7.87 11.62
N THR A 263 5.27 -7.81 10.49
CA THR A 263 5.84 -7.41 9.20
C THR A 263 5.93 -5.89 9.02
N THR A 264 6.86 -5.43 8.17
CA THR A 264 7.06 -4.01 7.84
C THR A 264 5.81 -3.36 7.25
N ASN A 265 5.02 -4.09 6.45
CA ASN A 265 3.73 -3.67 5.94
C ASN A 265 2.68 -4.78 6.14
N VAL A 266 2.06 -4.79 7.32
CA VAL A 266 1.01 -5.74 7.74
C VAL A 266 -0.14 -5.85 6.74
N ASN A 267 -0.51 -4.74 6.09
CA ASN A 267 -1.59 -4.72 5.11
C ASN A 267 -1.17 -5.40 3.80
N LEU A 268 0.03 -5.07 3.26
CA LEU A 268 0.54 -5.65 2.02
C LEU A 268 0.80 -7.15 2.19
N CYS A 269 1.37 -7.54 3.33
CA CYS A 269 1.44 -8.93 3.75
C CYS A 269 0.04 -9.57 3.64
N SER A 270 -0.93 -9.06 4.39
CA SER A 270 -2.28 -9.64 4.43
C SER A 270 -2.94 -9.74 3.05
N HIS A 271 -2.73 -8.76 2.17
CA HIS A 271 -3.22 -8.72 0.79
C HIS A 271 -2.59 -9.81 -0.10
N ILE A 272 -1.29 -10.07 0.06
CA ILE A 272 -0.52 -11.08 -0.69
C ILE A 272 -0.92 -12.52 -0.29
N TRP A 273 -1.19 -12.77 1.00
CA TRP A 273 -1.46 -14.12 1.52
C TRP A 273 -2.75 -14.79 1.00
N ALA A 274 -3.67 -14.06 0.37
CA ALA A 274 -4.85 -14.64 -0.29
C ALA A 274 -4.48 -15.73 -1.32
N ILE A 275 -3.31 -15.65 -1.92
CA ILE A 275 -2.80 -16.64 -2.88
C ILE A 275 -2.30 -17.92 -2.20
N CYS A 276 -1.66 -17.84 -1.04
CA CYS A 276 -1.26 -19.03 -0.27
C CYS A 276 -2.51 -19.76 0.27
N TYR A 277 -3.56 -19.03 0.67
CA TYR A 277 -4.88 -19.63 0.95
C TYR A 277 -5.44 -20.37 -0.27
N LEU A 278 -5.45 -19.77 -1.46
CA LEU A 278 -5.89 -20.51 -2.66
C LEU A 278 -5.01 -21.73 -2.93
N ALA A 279 -3.68 -21.59 -2.87
CA ALA A 279 -2.74 -22.67 -3.17
C ALA A 279 -2.94 -23.91 -2.28
N GLN A 280 -3.19 -23.71 -0.98
CA GLN A 280 -3.55 -24.81 -0.07
C GLN A 280 -4.89 -25.47 -0.44
N SER A 281 -5.88 -24.68 -0.84
CA SER A 281 -7.21 -25.20 -1.20
C SER A 281 -7.28 -25.95 -2.53
N VAL A 282 -6.16 -26.05 -3.28
CA VAL A 282 -6.09 -26.86 -4.51
C VAL A 282 -6.04 -28.36 -4.19
N PHE A 283 -5.63 -28.76 -2.99
CA PHE A 283 -5.43 -30.16 -2.59
C PHE A 283 -6.47 -30.61 -1.57
N ASP A 284 -7.17 -31.70 -1.86
CA ASP A 284 -8.26 -32.27 -1.03
C ASP A 284 -7.83 -32.59 0.41
N SER A 285 -6.55 -32.93 0.63
CA SER A 285 -6.00 -33.22 1.96
C SER A 285 -5.83 -31.99 2.86
N SER A 286 -6.11 -30.78 2.37
CA SER A 286 -5.89 -29.52 3.09
C SER A 286 -7.04 -28.51 2.99
N GLU A 287 -8.27 -29.01 2.80
CA GLU A 287 -9.50 -28.21 2.80
C GLU A 287 -9.62 -27.28 4.02
N MET A 288 -10.03 -26.03 3.77
CA MET A 288 -10.22 -25.02 4.81
C MET A 288 -11.70 -24.74 5.01
N ILE A 289 -12.34 -25.53 5.87
CA ILE A 289 -13.78 -25.42 6.14
C ILE A 289 -14.07 -24.09 6.85
N ALA A 290 -14.87 -23.24 6.22
CA ALA A 290 -15.31 -21.95 6.73
C ALA A 290 -16.78 -22.00 7.19
N GLU A 291 -17.13 -21.24 8.23
CA GLU A 291 -18.47 -21.24 8.85
C GLU A 291 -19.30 -20.02 8.40
N PRO A 292 -20.64 -20.12 8.28
CA PRO A 292 -21.50 -18.97 7.99
C PRO A 292 -21.34 -17.83 9.01
N CYS A 293 -21.16 -16.59 8.54
CA CYS A 293 -20.97 -15.43 9.42
C CYS A 293 -21.72 -14.16 8.94
N LEU A 294 -21.48 -13.02 9.60
CA LEU A 294 -22.21 -11.78 9.30
C LEU A 294 -21.91 -11.23 7.90
N ARG A 295 -22.87 -10.48 7.37
CA ARG A 295 -22.90 -9.88 6.01
C ARG A 295 -21.76 -8.93 5.63
N LYS A 296 -20.81 -8.66 6.53
CA LYS A 296 -19.60 -7.85 6.34
C LYS A 296 -18.47 -8.47 7.15
N CYS A 297 -17.25 -8.49 6.61
CA CYS A 297 -16.09 -9.03 7.31
C CYS A 297 -15.85 -8.29 8.65
N PRO A 298 -15.76 -9.00 9.79
CA PRO A 298 -15.89 -8.39 11.10
C PRO A 298 -14.66 -7.62 11.58
N SER A 299 -14.93 -6.47 12.21
CA SER A 299 -13.91 -5.59 12.77
C SER A 299 -13.57 -5.97 14.21
N GLY A 300 -12.89 -7.11 14.40
CA GLY A 300 -12.36 -7.53 15.71
C GLY A 300 -12.35 -9.04 15.94
N VAL A 301 -11.69 -9.46 17.02
CA VAL A 301 -11.52 -10.87 17.41
C VAL A 301 -12.86 -11.54 17.78
N ASN A 302 -13.83 -10.76 18.26
CA ASN A 302 -15.13 -11.22 18.74
C ASN A 302 -16.22 -11.16 17.67
N LEU A 303 -16.48 -12.30 17.01
CA LEU A 303 -17.80 -12.80 16.61
C LEU A 303 -17.73 -14.33 16.76
N VAL A 304 -18.59 -14.98 17.54
CA VAL A 304 -20.07 -14.95 17.57
C VAL A 304 -20.60 -14.67 19.00
N PRO A 305 -21.82 -14.13 19.20
CA PRO A 305 -22.45 -14.13 20.53
C PRO A 305 -22.63 -15.56 21.04
N ASN A 306 -22.19 -15.83 22.28
CA ASN A 306 -22.17 -17.18 22.87
C ASN A 306 -23.55 -17.86 22.73
N THR A 307 -23.61 -19.02 22.06
CA THR A 307 -24.86 -19.67 21.60
C THR A 307 -25.60 -20.43 22.71
N SER A 308 -25.55 -19.93 23.94
CA SER A 308 -26.15 -20.52 25.15
C SER A 308 -27.52 -19.96 25.53
N LYS A 309 -28.20 -19.20 24.63
CA LYS A 309 -29.58 -18.75 24.81
C LYS A 309 -30.43 -18.95 23.55
N PRO A 310 -31.49 -19.79 23.58
CA PRO A 310 -32.35 -20.04 22.41
C PRO A 310 -33.33 -18.89 22.17
N GLY A 311 -32.92 -17.88 21.39
CA GLY A 311 -33.69 -16.64 21.14
C GLY A 311 -33.82 -16.28 19.65
N ARG A 312 -34.96 -16.64 19.05
CA ARG A 312 -35.51 -16.22 17.74
C ARG A 312 -34.66 -15.28 16.86
N ILE A 313 -33.99 -15.83 15.84
CA ILE A 313 -33.47 -15.06 14.67
C ILE A 313 -34.44 -15.27 13.48
N PRO A 314 -34.75 -14.24 12.65
CA PRO A 314 -35.67 -14.38 11.51
C PRO A 314 -35.16 -15.33 10.41
N LYS A 315 -35.94 -16.37 10.09
CA LYS A 315 -35.52 -17.50 9.21
C LYS A 315 -35.37 -17.20 7.70
N SER A 316 -35.58 -15.97 7.22
CA SER A 316 -36.03 -15.75 5.83
C SER A 316 -34.98 -15.47 4.75
N ARG A 317 -33.66 -15.52 5.00
CA ARG A 317 -32.67 -15.06 4.00
C ARG A 317 -31.27 -15.72 3.98
N TYR A 318 -31.18 -17.00 4.34
CA TYR A 318 -29.95 -17.80 4.22
C TYR A 318 -30.19 -19.00 3.29
N GLY A 319 -29.42 -19.07 2.20
CA GLY A 319 -29.36 -20.24 1.32
C GLY A 319 -28.31 -21.22 1.83
N PHE A 320 -28.61 -22.52 1.76
CA PHE A 320 -27.92 -23.59 2.50
C PHE A 320 -28.00 -23.47 4.03
N ALA A 321 -27.90 -24.62 4.69
CA ALA A 321 -28.38 -24.79 6.06
C ALA A 321 -27.38 -24.28 7.11
N LEU A 322 -27.92 -23.62 8.13
CA LEU A 322 -27.24 -23.40 9.41
C LEU A 322 -26.71 -24.76 9.92
N ASN A 323 -25.43 -24.78 10.31
CA ASN A 323 -24.61 -25.93 10.77
C ASN A 323 -23.74 -26.65 9.72
N TYR A 324 -23.74 -26.28 8.44
CA TYR A 324 -22.77 -26.81 7.47
C TYR A 324 -21.71 -25.77 7.10
N GLY A 325 -20.46 -26.06 7.47
CA GLY A 325 -19.29 -25.35 6.94
C GLY A 325 -19.02 -25.73 5.48
N ILE A 326 -18.33 -24.86 4.75
CA ILE A 326 -18.03 -25.03 3.32
C ILE A 326 -16.51 -24.89 3.10
N PRO A 327 -15.87 -25.76 2.29
CA PRO A 327 -14.46 -25.61 1.95
C PRO A 327 -14.21 -24.29 1.21
N MET A 328 -13.31 -23.48 1.75
CA MET A 328 -12.87 -22.22 1.15
C MET A 328 -11.76 -22.46 0.12
N GLY A 329 -12.04 -22.13 -1.14
CA GLY A 329 -11.05 -22.06 -2.20
C GLY A 329 -11.46 -22.86 -3.43
N HIS A 330 -10.57 -23.67 -4.01
CA HIS A 330 -10.87 -24.36 -5.27
C HIS A 330 -12.10 -25.28 -5.18
N SER A 331 -12.17 -26.10 -4.11
CA SER A 331 -13.26 -27.04 -3.84
C SER A 331 -14.58 -26.40 -3.39
N THR A 332 -14.69 -25.06 -3.36
CA THR A 332 -15.95 -24.38 -3.02
C THR A 332 -17.07 -24.77 -4.01
N PRO A 333 -18.23 -25.28 -3.53
CA PRO A 333 -19.34 -25.67 -4.40
C PRO A 333 -19.86 -24.51 -5.25
N LYS A 334 -20.00 -24.72 -6.56
CA LYS A 334 -20.44 -23.69 -7.53
C LYS A 334 -21.82 -23.06 -7.24
N SER A 335 -22.64 -23.70 -6.41
CA SER A 335 -23.97 -23.24 -5.97
C SER A 335 -23.98 -22.55 -4.60
N ALA A 336 -22.83 -22.46 -3.92
CA ALA A 336 -22.74 -21.82 -2.61
C ALA A 336 -22.88 -20.29 -2.72
N SER A 337 -23.55 -19.67 -1.74
CA SER A 337 -23.73 -18.22 -1.67
C SER A 337 -23.85 -17.72 -0.24
N GLY A 338 -23.49 -16.45 0.00
CA GLY A 338 -23.56 -15.81 1.31
C GLY A 338 -22.22 -15.28 1.82
N SER A 339 -22.03 -15.29 3.13
CA SER A 339 -20.81 -14.82 3.79
C SER A 339 -20.32 -15.86 4.79
N PHE A 340 -19.07 -16.27 4.64
CA PHE A 340 -18.42 -17.29 5.44
C PHE A 340 -17.14 -16.74 6.07
N CYS A 341 -16.74 -17.27 7.21
CA CYS A 341 -15.55 -16.86 7.94
C CYS A 341 -14.65 -18.07 8.19
N PHE A 342 -13.37 -17.94 7.86
CA PHE A 342 -12.33 -18.90 8.22
C PHE A 342 -11.43 -18.29 9.31
N LYS A 343 -10.91 -19.11 10.23
CA LYS A 343 -9.95 -18.70 11.26
C LYS A 343 -8.76 -19.65 11.24
N GLY A 344 -7.55 -19.08 11.21
CA GLY A 344 -6.30 -19.84 11.23
C GLY A 344 -5.13 -18.96 11.67
N SER A 345 -4.39 -19.42 12.69
CA SER A 345 -3.20 -18.77 13.26
C SER A 345 -1.96 -18.91 12.38
N ASP A 346 -1.85 -20.04 11.69
CA ASP A 346 -0.65 -20.48 10.98
C ASP A 346 -0.60 -19.90 9.56
N PRO A 347 0.60 -19.67 9.00
CA PRO A 347 0.74 -19.34 7.58
C PRO A 347 0.21 -20.49 6.69
N PRO A 348 -0.80 -20.26 5.83
CA PRO A 348 -1.36 -21.29 4.97
C PRO A 348 -0.34 -21.76 3.94
N PHE A 349 -0.41 -23.03 3.54
CA PHE A 349 0.48 -23.66 2.56
C PHE A 349 1.98 -23.71 2.94
N CYS A 350 2.37 -23.43 4.19
CA CYS A 350 3.73 -23.67 4.66
C CYS A 350 3.94 -25.16 5.01
N PRO A 351 4.87 -25.89 4.35
CA PRO A 351 5.16 -27.29 4.69
C PRO A 351 5.93 -27.37 6.01
N LYS A 352 5.56 -28.32 6.89
CA LYS A 352 6.19 -28.48 8.22
C LYS A 352 7.33 -29.53 8.17
N HIS A 353 7.27 -30.48 7.26
CA HIS A 353 8.29 -31.52 7.00
C HIS A 353 8.65 -31.62 5.50
N ALA A 354 9.74 -32.32 5.18
CA ALA A 354 10.30 -32.40 3.81
C ALA A 354 9.32 -32.96 2.75
N ASN A 355 8.37 -33.80 3.16
CA ASN A 355 7.41 -34.47 2.29
C ASN A 355 5.98 -33.88 2.39
N ASP A 356 5.78 -32.81 3.17
CA ASP A 356 4.47 -32.19 3.32
C ASP A 356 4.08 -31.39 2.06
N ILE A 357 2.80 -31.44 1.70
CA ILE A 357 2.26 -30.60 0.61
C ILE A 357 2.28 -29.14 1.06
N GLY A 358 3.05 -28.31 0.34
CA GLY A 358 3.18 -26.88 0.60
C GLY A 358 4.24 -26.22 -0.27
N ASP A 359 4.46 -24.93 -0.04
CA ASP A 359 5.51 -24.13 -0.68
C ASP A 359 6.28 -23.30 0.35
N LYS A 360 7.62 -23.41 0.33
CA LYS A 360 8.52 -22.65 1.23
C LYS A 360 8.38 -21.13 1.07
N ARG A 361 7.85 -20.65 -0.05
CA ARG A 361 7.51 -19.24 -0.28
C ARG A 361 6.37 -18.82 0.63
N CYS A 362 5.37 -19.67 0.86
CA CYS A 362 4.28 -19.46 1.81
C CYS A 362 4.68 -19.72 3.28
N CYS A 363 5.91 -19.42 3.68
CA CYS A 363 6.38 -19.45 5.07
C CYS A 363 6.93 -18.08 5.49
N LEU A 364 6.83 -17.72 6.78
CA LEU A 364 7.47 -16.51 7.32
C LEU A 364 8.99 -16.65 7.41
N GLU A 365 9.43 -17.83 7.85
CA GLU A 365 10.82 -18.25 7.96
C GLU A 365 10.95 -19.59 7.21
N ALA A 366 12.06 -19.82 6.50
CA ALA A 366 12.27 -21.10 5.83
C ALA A 366 12.32 -22.25 6.86
N PRO A 367 11.45 -23.27 6.76
CA PRO A 367 11.45 -24.36 7.73
C PRO A 367 12.73 -25.20 7.62
N ASP A 368 13.29 -25.57 8.77
CA ASP A 368 14.51 -26.37 8.92
C ASP A 368 14.23 -27.86 8.62
N LEU A 369 13.92 -28.15 7.35
CA LEU A 369 13.45 -29.45 6.85
C LEU A 369 14.56 -30.51 6.88
N LYS A 370 14.79 -31.08 8.06
CA LYS A 370 15.75 -32.17 8.28
C LYS A 370 15.32 -33.44 7.57
N GLU A 371 16.13 -33.87 6.61
CA GLU A 371 15.99 -35.18 5.96
C GLU A 371 16.30 -36.30 6.96
N THR A 372 15.48 -37.35 6.96
CA THR A 372 15.62 -38.48 7.89
C THR A 372 16.70 -39.46 7.43
N HIS A 373 17.94 -39.18 7.84
CA HIS A 373 19.10 -40.08 7.96
C HIS A 373 19.50 -40.98 6.77
N VAL A 374 20.73 -40.76 6.29
CA VAL A 374 21.68 -41.85 6.03
C VAL A 374 22.99 -41.52 6.75
N GLU A 375 23.46 -42.38 7.66
CA GLU A 375 24.79 -42.23 8.26
C GLU A 375 25.87 -42.70 7.29
N VAL A 376 26.84 -41.82 6.99
CA VAL A 376 28.12 -42.21 6.37
C VAL A 376 29.24 -41.84 7.33
N VAL A 377 29.71 -42.83 8.10
CA VAL A 377 30.72 -42.64 9.14
C VAL A 377 32.12 -42.53 8.52
N VAL A 378 32.75 -41.35 8.64
CA VAL A 378 34.19 -41.18 8.40
C VAL A 378 34.86 -40.60 9.65
N LYS A 379 35.50 -41.46 10.43
CA LYS A 379 36.34 -41.09 11.59
C LYS A 379 37.81 -41.04 11.20
N VAL A 380 38.46 -39.86 11.25
CA VAL A 380 39.90 -39.76 11.53
C VAL A 380 40.18 -38.57 12.46
N VAL A 381 40.27 -38.89 13.76
CA VAL A 381 41.34 -38.53 14.74
C VAL A 381 41.71 -37.05 15.01
N LYS A 382 41.81 -36.73 16.31
CA LYS A 382 42.17 -35.44 16.94
C LYS A 382 43.68 -35.11 16.89
N ARG A 383 44.01 -33.86 17.26
CA ARG A 383 45.05 -33.62 18.30
C ARG A 383 44.77 -32.36 19.16
N GLU A 384 45.10 -32.45 20.46
CA GLU A 384 45.07 -31.44 21.54
C GLU A 384 46.38 -30.58 21.59
N GLU A 385 46.54 -29.43 22.28
CA GLU A 385 45.77 -28.57 23.23
C GLU A 385 46.43 -27.14 23.29
N LYS A 386 46.24 -26.13 24.18
CA LYS A 386 45.52 -25.92 25.47
C LYS A 386 45.22 -24.41 25.76
N SER A 387 44.09 -24.15 26.44
CA SER A 387 43.79 -23.13 27.50
C SER A 387 44.29 -21.65 27.55
N THR A 388 43.31 -20.76 27.82
CA THR A 388 43.26 -19.64 28.83
C THR A 388 43.94 -18.25 28.66
N MET A 389 43.06 -17.23 28.79
CA MET A 389 43.19 -15.95 29.55
C MET A 389 44.26 -14.89 29.25
N SER A 390 43.79 -13.70 28.82
CA SER A 390 44.04 -12.43 29.53
C SER A 390 43.07 -11.31 29.08
N LEU A 391 42.49 -10.58 30.03
CA LEU A 391 41.56 -9.47 29.80
C LEU A 391 41.90 -8.32 30.77
N LEU A 392 42.63 -7.27 30.34
CA LEU A 392 42.72 -5.95 31.01
C LEU A 392 43.64 -4.91 30.29
N VAL A 393 43.32 -4.49 29.05
CA VAL A 393 44.01 -3.31 28.42
C VAL A 393 43.07 -2.40 27.59
N LYS A 394 42.15 -2.96 26.79
CA LYS A 394 41.48 -2.21 25.70
C LYS A 394 40.48 -1.11 26.11
N ASN A 395 40.15 -0.95 27.40
CA ASN A 395 39.04 -0.07 27.84
C ASN A 395 39.33 1.43 27.93
N LYS A 396 40.55 1.93 27.67
CA LYS A 396 40.82 3.39 27.63
C LYS A 396 40.84 4.01 26.23
N ILE A 397 41.10 3.24 25.17
CA ILE A 397 41.09 3.76 23.79
C ILE A 397 39.66 3.89 23.28
N ILE A 398 38.83 2.86 23.49
CA ILE A 398 37.44 2.78 23.01
C ILE A 398 36.60 3.97 23.47
N PHE A 399 36.77 4.45 24.71
CA PHE A 399 35.97 5.55 25.26
C PHE A 399 36.29 6.91 24.62
N VAL A 400 37.57 7.17 24.30
CA VAL A 400 37.99 8.39 23.59
C VAL A 400 37.52 8.33 22.13
N SER A 401 37.67 7.17 21.47
CA SER A 401 37.13 6.96 20.13
C SER A 401 35.61 7.14 20.08
N LEU A 402 34.85 6.63 21.05
CA LEU A 402 33.40 6.81 21.11
C LEU A 402 33.00 8.27 21.32
N LEU A 403 33.71 9.04 22.13
CA LEU A 403 33.43 10.48 22.31
C LEU A 403 33.73 11.29 21.04
N VAL A 404 34.83 10.99 20.34
CA VAL A 404 35.15 11.62 19.04
C VAL A 404 34.12 11.22 17.97
N ILE A 405 33.73 9.93 17.93
CA ILE A 405 32.70 9.42 17.00
C ILE A 405 31.33 10.04 17.32
N PHE A 406 30.93 10.19 18.59
CA PHE A 406 29.68 10.90 18.93
C PHE A 406 29.71 12.37 18.52
N LYS A 407 30.87 13.04 18.61
CA LYS A 407 31.03 14.42 18.16
C LYS A 407 30.93 14.53 16.62
N PHE A 408 31.63 13.65 15.89
CA PHE A 408 31.54 13.55 14.43
C PHE A 408 30.14 13.17 13.94
N ILE A 409 29.46 12.23 14.59
CA ILE A 409 28.08 11.86 14.25
C ILE A 409 27.14 13.06 14.44
N LYS A 410 27.35 13.88 15.48
CA LYS A 410 26.58 15.11 15.68
C LYS A 410 26.81 16.16 14.58
N GLU A 411 27.99 16.20 13.97
CA GLU A 411 28.34 17.06 12.84
C GLU A 411 27.95 16.49 11.46
N ILE A 412 27.58 15.19 11.39
CA ILE A 412 27.15 14.52 10.15
C ILE A 412 25.62 14.53 9.97
N PHE A 413 24.85 14.69 11.06
CA PHE A 413 23.38 14.68 11.03
C PHE A 413 22.69 16.04 10.81
N THR A 414 23.45 17.11 10.54
CA THR A 414 22.92 18.43 10.13
C THR A 414 23.50 18.83 8.78
N LYS A 415 22.89 18.32 7.69
CA LYS A 415 23.04 18.87 6.33
C LYS A 415 21.73 18.82 5.56
N GLU A 416 21.35 19.94 4.95
CA GLU A 416 20.41 19.93 3.82
C GLU A 416 20.99 19.06 2.69
N PHE A 417 20.25 18.03 2.27
CA PHE A 417 20.61 17.23 1.09
C PHE A 417 19.94 17.81 -0.14
N GLU A 418 20.73 18.41 -1.03
CA GLU A 418 20.28 18.92 -2.32
C GLU A 418 20.22 17.80 -3.39
N LEU A 419 19.03 17.53 -3.90
CA LEU A 419 18.77 16.65 -5.04
C LEU A 419 18.24 17.51 -6.20
N GLY A 420 19.17 18.21 -6.86
CA GLY A 420 18.82 19.27 -7.81
C GLY A 420 18.09 20.42 -7.09
N PRO A 421 16.93 20.89 -7.57
CA PRO A 421 16.17 21.95 -6.89
C PRO A 421 15.48 21.50 -5.59
N CYS A 422 15.57 20.21 -5.24
CA CYS A 422 14.83 19.61 -4.14
C CYS A 422 15.67 19.49 -2.86
N TYR A 423 15.17 20.12 -1.80
CA TYR A 423 15.80 20.17 -0.49
C TYR A 423 15.17 19.12 0.43
N LEU A 424 15.98 18.24 1.01
CA LEU A 424 15.59 17.39 2.13
C LEU A 424 16.25 17.92 3.40
N SER A 425 15.43 18.20 4.42
CA SER A 425 15.85 18.74 5.71
C SER A 425 15.39 17.81 6.84
N PHE A 426 16.32 17.37 7.69
CA PHE A 426 16.06 16.36 8.70
C PHE A 426 16.96 16.58 9.92
N LEU A 427 16.36 16.86 11.08
CA LEU A 427 17.04 17.25 12.33
C LEU A 427 17.86 18.55 12.23
N GLU A 428 17.55 19.41 11.25
CA GLU A 428 18.17 20.73 11.12
C GLU A 428 17.76 21.68 12.26
N PRO A 429 18.62 22.62 12.68
CA PRO A 429 18.23 23.70 13.57
C PRO A 429 17.17 24.60 12.95
N CYS A 430 16.09 24.86 13.69
CA CYS A 430 14.98 25.69 13.23
C CYS A 430 15.32 27.19 13.09
N ALA A 431 16.54 27.58 13.45
CA ALA A 431 17.14 28.89 13.19
C ALA A 431 17.39 29.18 11.69
N ASN A 432 17.27 28.19 10.81
CA ASN A 432 17.48 28.34 9.37
C ASN A 432 16.22 28.91 8.68
N ASN A 433 16.40 29.90 7.80
CA ASN A 433 15.35 30.58 7.00
C ASN A 433 14.63 29.66 5.98
N SER A 434 14.71 28.34 6.11
CA SER A 434 13.97 27.36 5.30
C SER A 434 12.52 27.18 5.73
N ILE A 435 12.17 27.65 6.93
CA ILE A 435 10.81 27.79 7.49
C ILE A 435 10.73 29.18 8.13
N GLN A 436 9.61 29.89 8.00
CA GLN A 436 9.42 31.26 8.48
C GLN A 436 7.99 31.50 8.99
N PHE A 437 7.84 32.39 9.97
CA PHE A 437 6.57 32.63 10.67
C PHE A 437 6.11 34.08 10.50
N PHE A 438 4.95 34.28 9.85
CA PHE A 438 4.45 35.61 9.48
C PHE A 438 3.14 35.92 10.20
N LEU A 439 3.15 36.97 11.02
CA LEU A 439 1.99 37.45 11.77
C LEU A 439 1.21 38.50 10.96
N TYR A 440 -0.10 38.34 10.96
CA TYR A 440 -1.07 39.33 10.48
C TYR A 440 -2.08 39.67 11.58
N SER A 441 -2.39 40.95 11.72
CA SER A 441 -3.54 41.47 12.48
C SER A 441 -4.26 42.56 11.67
N ASN A 442 -5.32 43.16 12.21
CA ASN A 442 -5.95 44.35 11.60
C ASN A 442 -5.15 45.64 11.84
N ASP A 443 -4.16 45.59 12.74
CA ASP A 443 -3.26 46.69 13.08
C ASP A 443 -2.09 46.76 12.07
N THR A 444 -1.77 45.63 11.42
CA THR A 444 -0.83 45.54 10.28
C THR A 444 -1.55 45.75 8.93
N PRO A 445 -0.95 46.44 7.94
CA PRO A 445 -1.49 46.49 6.58
C PRO A 445 -1.60 45.07 5.97
N LEU A 446 -2.72 44.78 5.28
CA LEU A 446 -3.09 43.44 4.77
C LEU A 446 -2.06 42.74 3.87
N ASN A 447 -1.05 43.45 3.37
CA ASN A 447 0.04 42.94 2.53
C ASN A 447 1.44 43.17 3.14
N GLN A 448 1.54 43.55 4.41
CA GLN A 448 2.80 43.76 5.15
C GLN A 448 2.74 43.02 6.49
N PRO A 449 2.92 41.68 6.50
CA PRO A 449 3.03 40.92 7.74
C PRO A 449 4.29 41.29 8.52
N ILE A 450 4.24 41.06 9.83
CA ILE A 450 5.43 41.04 10.68
C ILE A 450 6.07 39.65 10.55
N LEU A 451 7.32 39.57 10.08
CA LEU A 451 8.14 38.37 10.20
C LEU A 451 8.58 38.25 11.67
N LEU A 452 8.22 37.15 12.32
CA LEU A 452 8.65 36.83 13.68
C LEU A 452 9.94 35.99 13.64
N ASP A 453 10.76 36.12 14.69
CA ASP A 453 11.96 35.29 14.85
C ASP A 453 11.60 33.81 15.09
N ASN A 454 12.38 32.89 14.52
CA ASN A 454 12.08 31.45 14.59
C ASN A 454 12.34 30.83 15.99
N LEU A 455 13.13 31.48 16.85
CA LEU A 455 13.53 30.97 18.17
C LEU A 455 13.01 31.84 19.32
N SER A 456 13.08 33.17 19.17
CA SER A 456 12.71 34.15 20.20
C SER A 456 11.63 35.13 19.73
N PRO A 457 10.44 34.65 19.29
CA PRO A 457 9.39 35.51 18.77
C PRO A 457 8.71 36.33 19.87
N ASN A 458 8.59 37.64 19.64
CA ASN A 458 7.93 38.60 20.51
C ASN A 458 6.84 39.36 19.73
N LEU A 459 5.68 39.57 20.37
CA LEU A 459 4.53 40.28 19.82
C LEU A 459 4.50 41.78 20.17
N GLU A 460 5.32 42.23 21.12
CA GLU A 460 5.31 43.58 21.71
C GLU A 460 3.95 43.97 22.34
N LEU A 461 3.23 42.98 22.89
CA LEU A 461 1.91 43.14 23.54
C LEU A 461 1.98 42.91 25.05
N ASP A 462 1.15 43.63 25.82
CA ASP A 462 0.94 43.32 27.23
C ASP A 462 0.04 42.08 27.44
N TYR A 463 0.03 41.55 28.66
CA TYR A 463 -0.78 40.39 29.06
C TYR A 463 -2.28 40.56 28.75
N ASN A 464 -2.86 41.71 29.07
CA ASN A 464 -4.29 42.00 28.90
C ASN A 464 -4.69 42.21 27.44
N ALA A 465 -3.75 42.62 26.58
CA ALA A 465 -3.92 42.59 25.14
C ALA A 465 -3.82 41.15 24.59
N THR A 466 -2.81 40.39 25.04
CA THR A 466 -2.51 39.04 24.55
C THR A 466 -3.62 38.04 24.85
N ILE A 467 -4.16 37.99 26.09
CA ILE A 467 -5.22 37.05 26.46
C ILE A 467 -6.56 37.28 25.73
N LYS A 468 -6.76 38.45 25.10
CA LYS A 468 -7.96 38.75 24.29
C LYS A 468 -7.81 38.29 22.84
N LYS A 469 -6.61 37.96 22.37
CA LYS A 469 -6.35 37.64 20.97
C LYS A 469 -6.57 36.15 20.68
N ASN A 470 -7.35 35.90 19.63
CA ASN A 470 -7.66 34.57 19.12
C ASN A 470 -6.62 34.17 18.06
N PHE A 471 -5.66 33.33 18.43
CA PHE A 471 -4.60 32.90 17.53
C PHE A 471 -5.05 31.79 16.57
N LYS A 472 -4.91 32.04 15.26
CA LYS A 472 -5.10 31.08 14.17
C LYS A 472 -3.76 30.84 13.50
N MET A 473 -3.42 29.58 13.24
CA MET A 473 -2.23 29.21 12.49
C MET A 473 -2.63 28.60 11.16
N ILE A 474 -2.16 29.15 10.05
CA ILE A 474 -2.43 28.64 8.69
C ILE A 474 -1.15 28.02 8.13
N ILE A 475 -1.24 26.77 7.70
CA ILE A 475 -0.09 26.02 7.17
C ILE A 475 -0.40 25.53 5.75
N HIS A 476 0.42 25.95 4.79
CA HIS A 476 0.20 25.64 3.38
C HIS A 476 0.64 24.21 3.00
N GLY A 477 0.14 23.75 1.86
CA GLY A 477 0.47 22.45 1.28
C GLY A 477 1.67 22.47 0.34
N TYR A 478 1.80 21.38 -0.43
CA TYR A 478 2.76 21.24 -1.51
C TYR A 478 2.59 22.35 -2.57
N GLY A 479 3.71 22.93 -3.03
CA GLY A 479 3.71 24.08 -3.95
C GLY A 479 3.15 25.39 -3.36
N GLY A 480 2.83 25.41 -2.07
CA GLY A 480 2.33 26.61 -1.38
C GLY A 480 3.43 27.60 -0.98
N HIS A 481 2.98 28.83 -0.70
CA HIS A 481 3.73 29.99 -0.22
C HIS A 481 2.75 31.04 0.32
N LEU A 482 3.21 32.02 1.10
CA LEU A 482 2.42 33.16 1.63
C LEU A 482 1.42 33.78 0.65
N ASP A 483 1.85 33.98 -0.60
CA ASP A 483 1.11 34.80 -1.56
C ASP A 483 -0.03 34.07 -2.30
N ALA A 484 -0.25 32.78 -2.04
CA ALA A 484 -1.26 31.99 -2.75
C ALA A 484 -2.69 32.39 -2.36
N ASN A 485 -3.55 32.57 -3.37
CA ASN A 485 -4.86 33.21 -3.24
C ASN A 485 -5.82 32.53 -2.25
N GLY A 486 -5.81 31.20 -2.11
CA GLY A 486 -6.64 30.48 -1.14
C GLY A 486 -6.28 30.84 0.31
N PHE A 487 -4.99 30.80 0.66
CA PHE A 487 -4.53 31.18 2.00
C PHE A 487 -4.80 32.66 2.32
N LYS A 488 -4.67 33.55 1.31
CA LYS A 488 -5.11 34.95 1.44
C LYS A 488 -6.61 35.06 1.74
N GLN A 489 -7.48 34.24 1.14
CA GLN A 489 -8.91 34.25 1.42
C GLN A 489 -9.21 33.78 2.86
N ILE A 490 -8.67 32.63 3.30
CA ILE A 490 -8.85 32.14 4.68
C ILE A 490 -8.33 33.16 5.70
N ARG A 491 -7.11 33.67 5.51
CA ARG A 491 -6.48 34.70 6.35
C ARG A 491 -7.37 35.95 6.45
N ASN A 492 -7.79 36.50 5.31
CA ASN A 492 -8.62 37.70 5.27
C ASN A 492 -10.03 37.46 5.83
N ALA A 493 -10.55 36.23 5.79
CA ALA A 493 -11.82 35.87 6.42
C ALA A 493 -11.71 35.85 7.95
N TYR A 494 -10.62 35.29 8.50
CA TYR A 494 -10.35 35.31 9.94
C TYR A 494 -10.10 36.72 10.49
N LEU A 495 -9.36 37.55 9.75
CA LEU A 495 -9.08 38.95 10.11
C LEU A 495 -10.33 39.85 10.13
N ARG A 496 -11.49 39.41 9.63
CA ARG A 496 -12.76 40.14 9.82
C ARG A 496 -13.15 40.30 11.29
N ASN A 497 -12.61 39.48 12.20
CA ASN A 497 -12.68 39.72 13.63
C ASN A 497 -11.37 40.43 14.10
N PRO A 498 -11.43 41.66 14.64
CA PRO A 498 -10.23 42.40 15.12
C PRO A 498 -9.56 41.78 16.36
N GLU A 499 -10.23 40.85 17.04
CA GLU A 499 -9.61 40.03 18.10
C GLU A 499 -8.81 38.86 17.53
N THR A 500 -8.86 38.57 16.23
CA THR A 500 -8.10 37.46 15.62
C THR A 500 -6.72 37.88 15.16
N MET A 501 -5.72 37.06 15.46
CA MET A 501 -4.36 37.14 14.91
C MET A 501 -4.09 35.88 14.09
N VAL A 502 -3.51 36.06 12.90
CA VAL A 502 -3.24 34.95 11.97
C VAL A 502 -1.73 34.81 11.77
N ILE A 503 -1.19 33.68 12.22
CA ILE A 503 0.19 33.26 11.98
C ILE A 503 0.17 32.38 10.73
N VAL A 504 0.95 32.72 9.70
CA VAL A 504 1.16 31.88 8.53
C VAL A 504 2.53 31.21 8.65
N VAL A 505 2.56 29.89 8.53
CA VAL A 505 3.80 29.09 8.45
C VAL A 505 4.18 28.97 6.98
N ASP A 506 5.20 29.70 6.54
CA ASP A 506 5.80 29.51 5.23
C ASP A 506 6.95 28.49 5.34
N TRP A 507 6.82 27.40 4.58
CA TRP A 507 7.85 26.37 4.42
C TRP A 507 8.08 26.07 2.93
N SER A 508 7.82 27.06 2.06
CA SER A 508 7.83 26.94 0.59
C SER A 508 9.17 26.48 0.03
N ARG A 509 10.31 26.82 0.66
CA ARG A 509 11.65 26.29 0.30
C ARG A 509 11.70 24.76 0.40
N LEU A 510 11.03 24.19 1.40
CA LEU A 510 10.94 22.75 1.66
C LEU A 510 9.75 22.08 0.96
N ALA A 511 8.73 22.85 0.54
CA ALA A 511 7.48 22.37 -0.05
C ALA A 511 7.36 22.53 -1.58
N ARG A 512 8.39 23.10 -2.25
CA ARG A 512 8.32 23.54 -3.66
C ARG A 512 8.05 22.45 -4.70
N LEU A 513 7.46 22.86 -5.81
CA LEU A 513 7.38 22.07 -7.05
C LEU A 513 8.78 21.89 -7.67
N PRO A 514 9.10 20.75 -8.31
CA PRO A 514 8.33 19.50 -8.43
C PRO A 514 8.64 18.48 -7.31
N CYS A 515 9.08 18.93 -6.13
CA CYS A 515 9.77 18.12 -5.12
C CYS A 515 8.86 17.38 -4.12
N TYR A 516 7.74 16.77 -4.57
CA TYR A 516 6.75 16.17 -3.67
C TYR A 516 7.34 15.17 -2.64
N PRO A 517 8.21 14.21 -3.01
CA PRO A 517 8.73 13.24 -2.04
C PRO A 517 9.52 13.91 -0.90
N SER A 518 10.37 14.89 -1.23
CA SER A 518 11.10 15.69 -0.25
C SER A 518 10.14 16.51 0.60
N ALA A 519 9.16 17.18 -0.01
CA ALA A 519 8.14 17.96 0.70
C ALA A 519 7.34 17.10 1.70
N ALA A 520 6.96 15.88 1.32
CA ALA A 520 6.25 14.95 2.20
C ALA A 520 7.12 14.56 3.42
N LEU A 521 8.40 14.26 3.22
CA LEU A 521 9.33 13.95 4.32
C LEU A 521 9.64 15.18 5.20
N ASN A 522 9.77 16.36 4.59
CA ASN A 522 10.00 17.64 5.26
C ASN A 522 8.84 18.06 6.19
N THR A 523 7.63 17.50 6.03
CA THR A 523 6.48 17.84 6.91
C THR A 523 6.79 17.66 8.40
N LYS A 524 7.59 16.66 8.77
CA LYS A 524 8.02 16.44 10.15
C LYS A 524 8.93 17.57 10.65
N GLN A 525 9.95 17.94 9.87
CA GLN A 525 10.86 19.04 10.19
C GLN A 525 10.10 20.37 10.32
N ALA A 526 9.18 20.64 9.39
CA ALA A 526 8.31 21.81 9.44
C ALA A 526 7.44 21.83 10.72
N GLY A 527 6.90 20.68 11.14
CA GLY A 527 6.10 20.56 12.35
C GLY A 527 6.92 20.74 13.62
N GLU A 528 8.07 20.07 13.73
CA GLU A 528 8.98 20.18 14.88
C GLU A 528 9.52 21.62 15.05
N CYS A 529 9.77 22.36 13.95
CA CYS A 529 10.11 23.78 14.01
C CYS A 529 8.93 24.69 14.33
N THR A 530 7.73 24.40 13.82
CA THR A 530 6.50 25.12 14.18
C THR A 530 6.21 24.99 15.68
N ALA A 531 6.49 23.83 16.27
CA ALA A 531 6.42 23.63 17.71
C ALA A 531 7.48 24.45 18.46
N GLN A 532 8.76 24.46 18.03
CA GLN A 532 9.81 25.26 18.69
C GLN A 532 9.46 26.76 18.70
N PHE A 533 9.02 27.30 17.56
CA PHE A 533 8.52 28.68 17.46
C PHE A 533 7.35 28.93 18.44
N LEU A 534 6.39 28.02 18.54
CA LEU A 534 5.23 28.16 19.45
C LEU A 534 5.59 28.02 20.94
N LEU A 535 6.64 27.27 21.28
CA LEU A 535 7.18 27.21 22.64
C LEU A 535 7.89 28.53 22.98
N GLY A 536 8.70 29.08 22.06
CA GLY A 536 9.28 30.41 22.18
C GLY A 536 8.22 31.52 22.29
N MET A 537 7.08 31.40 21.59
CA MET A 537 5.94 32.30 21.74
C MET A 537 5.36 32.25 23.17
N GLU A 538 5.21 31.06 23.77
CA GLU A 538 4.67 30.89 25.12
C GLU A 538 5.65 31.29 26.23
N GLU A 539 6.96 31.23 25.97
CA GLU A 539 8.01 31.69 26.87
C GLU A 539 8.17 33.23 26.86
N ASN A 540 8.12 33.86 25.67
CA ASN A 540 8.40 35.29 25.52
C ASN A 540 7.18 36.22 25.62
N ASN A 541 5.94 35.69 25.60
CA ASN A 541 4.72 36.52 25.53
C ASN A 541 3.71 36.11 26.61
N GLU A 542 3.68 36.86 27.72
CA GLU A 542 2.78 36.55 28.84
C GLU A 542 1.31 36.49 28.41
N GLY A 543 0.62 35.42 28.78
CA GLY A 543 -0.77 35.18 28.41
C GLY A 543 -0.98 34.44 27.07
N PHE A 544 0.07 34.30 26.24
CA PHE A 544 0.03 33.35 25.13
C PHE A 544 0.02 31.90 25.64
N LYS A 545 -0.64 31.02 24.89
CA LYS A 545 -0.63 29.57 25.10
C LYS A 545 -0.61 28.83 23.76
N ALA A 546 0.40 28.00 23.54
CA ALA A 546 0.55 27.20 22.32
C ALA A 546 -0.65 26.26 22.11
N SER A 547 -1.22 25.71 23.17
CA SER A 547 -2.45 24.89 23.14
C SER A 547 -3.70 25.67 22.70
N ASN A 548 -3.77 26.99 22.92
CA ASN A 548 -4.91 27.82 22.51
C ASN A 548 -4.90 28.16 21.01
N VAL A 549 -3.81 27.87 20.29
CA VAL A 549 -3.73 28.04 18.84
C VAL A 549 -4.69 27.06 18.16
N HIS A 550 -5.53 27.58 17.28
CA HIS A 550 -6.27 26.77 16.31
C HIS A 550 -5.41 26.63 15.05
N ALA A 551 -4.91 25.43 14.78
CA ALA A 551 -4.13 25.13 13.58
C ALA A 551 -5.05 24.73 12.42
N ILE A 552 -4.83 25.30 11.23
CA ILE A 552 -5.53 25.01 9.98
C ILE A 552 -4.48 24.63 8.94
N GLY A 553 -4.40 23.35 8.59
CA GLY A 553 -3.39 22.82 7.68
C GLY A 553 -4.00 22.28 6.40
N PHE A 554 -3.48 22.70 5.24
CA PHE A 554 -3.95 22.24 3.93
C PHE A 554 -3.01 21.20 3.31
N SER A 555 -3.56 20.10 2.77
CA SER A 555 -2.79 19.07 2.06
C SER A 555 -1.63 18.55 2.92
N LEU A 556 -0.37 18.73 2.51
CA LEU A 556 0.81 18.42 3.36
C LEU A 556 0.84 19.21 4.69
N GLY A 557 0.35 20.45 4.70
CA GLY A 557 0.29 21.31 5.89
C GLY A 557 -0.61 20.77 6.99
N ALA A 558 -1.58 19.91 6.67
CA ALA A 558 -2.37 19.17 7.65
C ALA A 558 -1.50 18.21 8.50
N HIS A 559 -0.43 17.66 7.91
CA HIS A 559 0.52 16.78 8.60
C HIS A 559 1.59 17.57 9.35
N VAL A 560 1.97 18.74 8.85
CA VAL A 560 2.77 19.71 9.61
C VAL A 560 2.06 20.09 10.92
N ALA A 561 0.74 20.33 10.88
CA ALA A 561 -0.06 20.64 12.07
C ALA A 561 -0.07 19.48 13.11
N SER A 562 -0.21 18.22 12.68
CA SER A 562 -0.12 17.07 13.60
C SER A 562 1.28 16.91 14.20
N PHE A 563 2.34 17.06 13.39
CA PHE A 563 3.72 16.98 13.90
C PHE A 563 4.04 18.10 14.88
N ALA A 564 3.53 19.32 14.66
CA ALA A 564 3.66 20.42 15.60
C ALA A 564 2.94 20.12 16.93
N SER A 565 1.68 19.68 16.89
CA SER A 565 0.91 19.37 18.10
C SER A 565 1.54 18.27 18.94
N ASN A 566 2.03 17.20 18.30
CA ASN A 566 2.72 16.09 19.00
C ASN A 566 4.08 16.48 19.58
N ALA A 567 4.78 17.45 18.96
CA ALA A 567 5.99 18.02 19.53
C ALA A 567 5.69 18.96 20.72
N ILE A 568 4.53 19.64 20.73
CA ILE A 568 4.06 20.43 21.89
C ILE A 568 3.58 19.50 23.03
N GLU A 569 2.87 18.40 22.74
CA GLU A 569 2.50 17.38 23.75
C GLU A 569 3.75 16.85 24.46
N LYS A 570 4.80 16.54 23.70
CA LYS A 570 6.06 16.03 24.23
C LYS A 570 6.80 17.03 25.13
N SER A 571 6.60 18.34 24.93
CA SER A 571 7.30 19.40 25.68
C SER A 571 6.50 19.96 26.85
N LEU A 572 5.17 20.08 26.72
CA LEU A 572 4.28 20.73 27.70
C LEU A 572 3.18 19.82 28.26
N GLY A 573 3.01 18.59 27.74
CA GLY A 573 1.91 17.70 28.13
C GLY A 573 0.53 18.11 27.61
N VAL A 574 0.45 19.06 26.68
CA VAL A 574 -0.80 19.60 26.10
C VAL A 574 -0.76 19.61 24.57
N LYS A 575 -1.93 19.53 23.93
CA LYS A 575 -2.11 19.57 22.46
C LYS A 575 -2.72 20.89 22.01
N PHE A 576 -2.75 21.12 20.69
CA PHE A 576 -3.67 22.09 20.12
C PHE A 576 -5.11 21.78 20.54
N ASN A 577 -5.83 22.80 20.99
CA ASN A 577 -7.25 22.71 21.32
C ASN A 577 -8.10 22.40 20.08
N ARG A 578 -7.64 22.79 18.89
CA ARG A 578 -8.25 22.40 17.61
C ARG A 578 -7.24 22.31 16.47
N ILE A 579 -7.36 21.26 15.66
CA ILE A 579 -6.76 21.18 14.33
C ILE A 579 -7.88 21.06 13.30
N THR A 580 -7.89 21.93 12.28
CA THR A 580 -8.70 21.75 11.07
C THR A 580 -7.82 21.26 9.92
N GLY A 581 -8.09 20.06 9.40
CA GLY A 581 -7.43 19.51 8.22
C GLY A 581 -8.19 19.83 6.94
N LEU A 582 -7.58 20.56 6.01
CA LEU A 582 -8.16 20.91 4.70
C LEU A 582 -7.58 19.99 3.63
N ASP A 583 -8.42 19.05 3.15
CA ASP A 583 -8.11 17.92 2.26
C ASP A 583 -6.70 17.32 2.48
N PRO A 584 -6.42 16.76 3.67
CA PRO A 584 -5.07 16.33 4.06
C PRO A 584 -4.49 15.32 3.08
N ALA A 585 -3.19 15.42 2.79
CA ALA A 585 -2.59 14.71 1.66
C ALA A 585 -2.61 13.17 1.79
N LEU A 586 -2.92 12.48 0.69
CA LEU A 586 -2.87 11.00 0.59
C LEU A 586 -1.52 10.45 0.14
N PRO A 587 -0.84 10.99 -0.91
CA PRO A 587 0.41 10.41 -1.38
C PRO A 587 1.50 10.50 -0.31
N PHE A 588 2.24 9.40 -0.10
CA PHE A 588 3.16 9.14 1.02
C PHE A 588 2.51 8.92 2.41
N PHE A 589 1.29 9.39 2.67
CA PHE A 589 0.62 9.24 3.98
C PHE A 589 -0.42 8.10 4.04
N ALA A 590 -0.84 7.56 2.90
CA ALA A 590 -1.74 6.40 2.82
C ALA A 590 -1.28 5.21 3.69
N THR A 591 -0.01 4.82 3.55
CA THR A 591 0.63 3.69 4.25
C THR A 591 1.42 4.09 5.49
N ALA A 592 1.57 5.39 5.78
CA ALA A 592 2.26 5.85 6.97
C ALA A 592 1.57 5.38 8.26
N ARG A 593 2.38 5.13 9.30
CA ARG A 593 1.89 4.83 10.66
C ARG A 593 1.08 6.02 11.18
N GLN A 594 0.20 5.78 12.14
CA GLN A 594 -0.67 6.83 12.70
C GLN A 594 0.13 8.05 13.18
N HIS A 595 1.13 7.88 14.06
CA HIS A 595 2.05 8.94 14.50
C HIS A 595 2.99 9.54 13.42
N TRP A 596 2.73 9.28 12.13
CA TRP A 596 3.40 9.91 10.97
C TRP A 596 2.42 10.60 10.01
N LYS A 597 1.15 10.77 10.41
CA LYS A 597 0.12 11.48 9.64
C LYS A 597 -0.94 12.07 10.57
N LEU A 598 -1.77 12.96 10.05
CA LEU A 598 -2.91 13.49 10.80
C LEU A 598 -3.88 12.34 11.13
N ASP A 599 -4.22 12.20 12.41
CA ASP A 599 -5.37 11.47 12.95
C ASP A 599 -6.03 12.21 14.13
N SER A 600 -7.13 11.64 14.65
CA SER A 600 -7.92 12.27 15.71
C SER A 600 -7.14 12.55 16.99
N THR A 601 -6.07 11.79 17.28
CA THR A 601 -5.32 11.91 18.53
C THR A 601 -4.35 13.09 18.57
N ASP A 602 -4.15 13.79 17.45
CA ASP A 602 -3.21 14.92 17.35
C ASP A 602 -3.72 16.21 18.02
N GLY A 603 -5.00 16.31 18.38
CA GLY A 603 -5.58 17.51 19.01
C GLY A 603 -6.68 17.17 20.00
N ASN A 604 -7.00 18.10 20.92
CA ASN A 604 -8.15 17.94 21.83
C ASN A 604 -9.49 17.90 21.06
N PHE A 605 -9.52 18.54 19.89
CA PHE A 605 -10.51 18.34 18.84
C PHE A 605 -9.82 18.39 17.48
N VAL A 606 -10.28 17.58 16.53
CA VAL A 606 -9.74 17.55 15.16
C VAL A 606 -10.92 17.44 14.20
N ASP A 607 -11.08 18.40 13.29
CA ASP A 607 -12.08 18.31 12.22
C ASP A 607 -11.43 18.37 10.85
N VAL A 608 -11.96 17.60 9.90
CA VAL A 608 -11.33 17.42 8.58
C VAL A 608 -12.36 17.66 7.49
N ILE A 609 -12.02 18.50 6.52
CA ILE A 609 -12.82 18.80 5.35
C ILE A 609 -12.16 18.09 4.17
N HIS A 610 -12.84 17.11 3.59
CA HIS A 610 -12.38 16.35 2.43
C HIS A 610 -13.07 16.83 1.16
N THR A 611 -12.29 17.08 0.11
CA THR A 611 -12.75 17.62 -1.17
C THR A 611 -12.19 16.89 -2.40
N ASN A 612 -11.05 16.18 -2.27
CA ASN A 612 -10.50 15.28 -3.30
C ASN A 612 -9.95 13.95 -2.72
N SER A 613 -10.72 13.34 -1.81
CA SER A 613 -10.46 12.03 -1.23
C SER A 613 -10.15 10.95 -2.25
N GLY A 614 -9.03 10.25 -2.05
CA GLY A 614 -8.62 9.10 -2.85
C GLY A 614 -7.72 9.45 -4.05
N VAL A 615 -7.45 10.74 -4.31
CA VAL A 615 -6.48 11.18 -5.33
C VAL A 615 -5.42 12.06 -4.68
N TYR A 616 -5.70 13.34 -4.41
CA TYR A 616 -4.78 14.20 -3.64
C TYR A 616 -5.08 14.16 -2.13
N GLY A 617 -6.35 14.18 -1.73
CA GLY A 617 -6.79 14.08 -0.34
C GLY A 617 -6.94 12.65 0.18
N LYS A 618 -6.86 12.45 1.50
CA LYS A 618 -7.06 11.15 2.18
C LYS A 618 -8.42 10.53 1.88
N LEU A 619 -8.47 9.19 1.94
CA LEU A 619 -9.72 8.44 1.81
C LEU A 619 -10.20 7.86 3.15
N GLU A 620 -9.29 7.67 4.11
CA GLU A 620 -9.67 7.37 5.48
C GLU A 620 -10.11 8.63 6.23
N ALA A 621 -11.16 8.50 7.04
CA ALA A 621 -11.51 9.48 8.06
C ALA A 621 -10.34 9.60 9.06
N CYS A 622 -9.98 10.82 9.43
CA CYS A 622 -8.85 11.12 10.29
C CYS A 622 -9.07 12.31 11.24
N GLY A 623 -10.29 12.81 11.38
CA GLY A 623 -10.69 13.71 12.45
C GLY A 623 -11.38 12.98 13.60
N HIS A 624 -11.75 13.74 14.61
CA HIS A 624 -12.90 13.43 15.46
C HIS A 624 -14.22 13.55 14.65
N ILE A 625 -14.26 14.47 13.67
CA ILE A 625 -15.34 14.63 12.69
C ILE A 625 -14.74 14.87 11.30
N ASP A 626 -15.27 14.18 10.29
CA ASP A 626 -14.84 14.30 8.88
C ASP A 626 -16.03 14.68 7.98
N PHE A 627 -15.87 15.77 7.23
CA PHE A 627 -16.86 16.34 6.32
C PHE A 627 -16.47 16.05 4.85
N PHE A 628 -17.17 15.11 4.20
CA PHE A 628 -16.91 14.73 2.81
C PHE A 628 -17.75 15.57 1.83
N MET A 629 -17.20 16.74 1.44
CA MET A 629 -17.90 17.73 0.62
C MET A 629 -18.23 17.18 -0.77
N ASN A 630 -19.51 17.15 -1.14
CA ASN A 630 -19.99 16.58 -2.41
C ASN A 630 -19.53 15.13 -2.64
N ASN A 631 -19.63 14.29 -1.60
CA ASN A 631 -19.07 12.92 -1.52
C ASN A 631 -17.53 12.86 -1.42
N GLY A 632 -16.89 14.00 -1.18
CA GLY A 632 -15.47 14.12 -0.86
C GLY A 632 -14.50 13.99 -2.02
N GLN A 633 -14.93 13.62 -3.23
CA GLN A 633 -14.02 13.29 -4.34
C GLN A 633 -13.90 14.39 -5.40
N PHE A 634 -15.01 15.04 -5.77
CA PHE A 634 -15.07 16.05 -6.84
C PHE A 634 -16.02 17.17 -6.44
N GLN A 635 -15.57 18.42 -6.60
CA GLN A 635 -16.39 19.58 -6.30
C GLN A 635 -17.12 20.06 -7.56
N PRO A 636 -18.46 20.30 -7.53
CA PRO A 636 -19.25 20.58 -8.73
C PRO A 636 -18.75 21.74 -9.60
N ALA A 637 -18.15 22.77 -8.98
CA ALA A 637 -17.58 23.92 -9.68
C ALA A 637 -16.34 23.59 -10.56
N CYS A 638 -15.71 22.44 -10.33
CA CYS A 638 -14.53 21.99 -11.07
C CYS A 638 -14.87 21.20 -12.32
N VAL A 639 -16.06 20.59 -12.39
CA VAL A 639 -16.49 19.72 -13.48
C VAL A 639 -16.81 20.54 -14.72
N LYS A 640 -16.08 20.32 -15.81
CA LYS A 640 -16.25 21.04 -17.08
C LYS A 640 -16.90 20.17 -18.16
N ALA A 641 -17.29 20.81 -19.25
CA ALA A 641 -17.96 20.14 -20.37
C ALA A 641 -17.18 20.28 -21.68
N LYS A 642 -15.95 19.73 -21.78
CA LYS A 642 -15.29 19.24 -23.03
C LYS A 642 -13.84 18.77 -22.82
N SER A 643 -13.47 17.72 -23.57
CA SER A 643 -12.14 17.08 -23.75
C SER A 643 -11.50 16.43 -22.51
N MET A 644 -11.15 15.14 -22.61
CA MET A 644 -11.15 14.24 -21.45
C MET A 644 -9.89 14.18 -20.58
N GLU A 645 -8.67 14.31 -21.13
CA GLU A 645 -7.44 13.93 -20.40
C GLU A 645 -6.95 15.03 -19.44
N LEU A 646 -6.63 16.22 -19.97
CA LEU A 646 -6.30 17.40 -19.14
C LEU A 646 -7.45 17.80 -18.19
N GLN A 647 -8.70 17.47 -18.55
CA GLN A 647 -9.86 17.73 -17.70
C GLN A 647 -9.79 16.91 -16.39
N ALA A 648 -9.30 15.67 -16.40
CA ALA A 648 -9.24 14.85 -15.20
C ALA A 648 -8.20 15.36 -14.18
N GLU A 649 -7.01 15.78 -14.62
CA GLU A 649 -6.01 16.35 -13.71
C GLU A 649 -6.46 17.74 -13.19
N TYR A 650 -7.06 18.57 -14.07
CA TYR A 650 -7.69 19.83 -13.67
C TYR A 650 -8.83 19.64 -12.66
N GLU A 651 -9.71 18.67 -12.85
CA GLU A 651 -10.84 18.41 -11.95
C GLU A 651 -10.38 17.95 -10.57
N ASN A 652 -9.38 17.07 -10.49
CA ASN A 652 -8.81 16.66 -9.20
C ASN A 652 -8.07 17.82 -8.52
N LEU A 653 -7.24 18.56 -9.24
CA LEU A 653 -6.46 19.66 -8.67
C LEU A 653 -7.37 20.80 -8.21
N CYS A 654 -8.36 21.17 -9.00
CA CYS A 654 -9.40 22.12 -8.61
C CYS A 654 -10.16 21.60 -7.38
N SER A 655 -10.58 20.34 -7.37
CA SER A 655 -11.33 19.78 -6.23
C SER A 655 -10.51 19.76 -4.95
N HIS A 656 -9.20 19.50 -5.03
CA HIS A 656 -8.26 19.61 -3.92
C HIS A 656 -8.14 21.06 -3.43
N MET A 657 -7.94 22.02 -4.35
CA MET A 657 -7.85 23.45 -4.01
C MET A 657 -9.14 24.05 -3.45
N MET A 658 -10.31 23.47 -3.76
CA MET A 658 -11.62 23.88 -3.22
C MET A 658 -11.82 23.56 -1.71
N ALA A 659 -10.81 23.05 -1.02
CA ALA A 659 -10.76 23.03 0.45
C ALA A 659 -10.27 24.36 1.07
N LEU A 660 -9.81 25.32 0.24
CA LEU A 660 -9.33 26.65 0.64
C LEU A 660 -10.38 27.75 0.39
#